data_AF-A0A0A1VIA9-F1
#
_entry.id   AF-A0A0A1VIA9-F1
#
_cell.length_a   1.000
_cell.length_b   1.000
_cell.length_c   1.000
_cell.angle_alpha   90.00
_cell.angle_beta   90.00
_cell.angle_gamma   90.00
#
_symmetry.space_group_name_H-M   'P 1'
#
loop_
_entity.id
_entity.type
_entity.pdbx_description
1 polymer ?
#
loop_
_entity_poly.entity_id
_entity_poly.type
_entity_poly.pdbx_seq_one_letter_code
_entity_poly.pdbx_strand_id
1 'polypeptide(L)'
;MPPTTPFRMHRDTPWLPLLKRWAAALFLGCLASLFSLNAQASTAGTTVDFWGESSGTPYRWNADPSLAVGSGVEFDTGAFRFDVDPAAGTFTIDVYQADPAYRVWGGLNNDRQFSVVLSGGTLYQFTGITPAGGTAGDAGSYAAAFNGKTLTFTVPSNTQPVAQGTIVFTFTSMTTPTPTVTGATPNSGSTAGGTVVTLTGTHFTAGATAVTFGGSSATGITVLSATSLTATTPAHTAGPVNVRVTTPGGYATLTNGYTYAVPSSNASLSGLALSAGTLSPAFTTGNTSYTAAVNDMVASITVTPTLADANATVTVTKAASGLFANIFSTQVSCTGGSNGTATALAYGGVPPYTYLWSPGQALSATATGLPAGTYSVTVTDRAGSTFTVANIAISQPASALTGSASVVAHPVGSNATGRASVSPSGGTPGYTYYWTPSNQTTFTATGLAAGTHTVSVMDANACQIDRNVTLIAQAPTVQSVAVPAGGTYGAGQVLVFTVNYDAPIIVSGTPRIQLTIGSNIRYATYAGGTGTAALSFAYTVQAGDADMDGIAVMGLGLNGGTLSSGAASADTTLNSLGSTTGVLVGTPPTVTDARITLSGGTGTGDAYKRGDTVSATWNNSASGDNNSGITGVTVDFSAFGGGAAVAASNTSGLWTASHPLPDGIDGANRNVSVTATGAGGTTTTADTSNATVDTVAPTVTVIAPGG
;
A
#
# COMPACT_ATOMS: atom_id res chain seq x y z
N MET A 1 -36.93 -6.18 58.16
CA MET A 1 -36.41 -5.62 59.42
C MET A 1 -35.13 -4.84 59.13
N PRO A 2 -34.83 -3.77 59.89
CA PRO A 2 -33.57 -3.01 59.88
C PRO A 2 -32.55 -3.74 60.80
N PRO A 3 -31.48 -3.14 61.38
CA PRO A 3 -30.80 -1.84 61.20
C PRO A 3 -29.32 -2.06 60.73
N THR A 4 -28.27 -1.24 60.92
CA THR A 4 -28.01 -0.02 61.72
C THR A 4 -26.90 0.84 61.09
N THR A 5 -26.81 2.10 61.51
CA THR A 5 -25.68 3.04 61.30
C THR A 5 -24.87 3.22 62.63
N PRO A 6 -24.14 4.32 62.88
CA PRO A 6 -22.73 4.56 62.54
C PRO A 6 -21.86 4.88 63.79
N PHE A 7 -20.59 5.30 63.63
CA PHE A 7 -19.85 6.30 64.47
C PHE A 7 -18.39 6.39 63.98
N ARG A 8 -17.54 7.38 64.32
CA ARG A 8 -17.52 8.85 64.25
C ARG A 8 -16.06 9.25 64.60
N MET A 9 -15.57 10.36 64.04
CA MET A 9 -14.21 10.95 64.18
C MET A 9 -13.58 10.97 65.58
N HIS A 10 -12.24 10.77 65.67
CA HIS A 10 -11.21 11.80 65.94
C HIS A 10 -9.81 11.14 65.85
N ARG A 11 -8.84 11.64 65.05
CA ARG A 11 -7.89 12.74 65.33
C ARG A 11 -7.04 12.50 66.59
N ASP A 12 -5.78 12.09 66.43
CA ASP A 12 -4.63 13.00 66.61
C ASP A 12 -3.28 12.37 66.21
N THR A 13 -2.37 13.25 65.79
CA THR A 13 -0.98 13.11 65.28
C THR A 13 0.06 12.81 66.40
N PRO A 14 1.42 12.69 66.19
CA PRO A 14 2.26 13.16 65.05
C PRO A 14 3.53 12.34 64.65
N TRP A 15 4.26 12.88 63.65
CA TRP A 15 5.63 12.59 63.15
C TRP A 15 5.87 11.29 62.33
N LEU A 16 6.19 11.29 61.02
CA LEU A 16 7.32 11.85 60.21
C LEU A 16 8.66 11.05 60.32
N PRO A 17 9.53 11.00 59.27
CA PRO A 17 9.25 10.59 57.89
C PRO A 17 10.46 9.90 57.19
N LEU A 18 10.65 8.58 57.30
CA LEU A 18 11.79 7.87 56.67
C LEU A 18 11.37 6.54 56.04
N LEU A 19 10.94 6.58 54.78
CA LEU A 19 11.00 5.55 53.70
C LEU A 19 9.93 5.88 52.65
N LYS A 20 10.31 6.59 51.57
CA LYS A 20 9.67 6.61 50.21
C LYS A 20 10.32 7.66 49.30
N ARG A 21 11.64 7.56 49.14
CA ARG A 21 12.34 7.92 47.90
C ARG A 21 12.93 6.61 47.37
N TRP A 22 13.03 6.46 46.05
CA TRP A 22 13.39 5.23 45.32
C TRP A 22 12.31 4.14 45.23
N ALA A 23 11.39 4.28 44.25
CA ALA A 23 10.89 3.21 43.35
C ALA A 23 9.56 3.61 42.68
N ALA A 24 9.60 4.29 41.52
CA ALA A 24 8.48 4.38 40.57
C ALA A 24 8.97 5.07 39.26
N ALA A 25 9.76 4.36 38.46
CA ALA A 25 10.11 4.79 37.11
C ALA A 25 10.00 3.59 36.16
N LEU A 26 8.81 3.38 35.60
CA LEU A 26 8.52 2.73 34.30
C LEU A 26 6.99 2.76 34.07
N PHE A 27 6.55 2.83 32.80
CA PHE A 27 5.15 2.74 32.31
C PHE A 27 4.12 3.79 32.81
N LEU A 28 3.98 4.91 32.07
CA LEU A 28 2.86 5.10 31.13
C LEU A 28 3.11 6.34 30.24
N GLY A 29 3.02 6.18 28.91
CA GLY A 29 3.36 7.23 27.94
C GLY A 29 2.17 7.72 27.13
N CYS A 30 1.83 9.00 27.33
CA CYS A 30 1.18 9.92 26.39
C CYS A 30 -0.25 9.62 25.88
N LEU A 31 -1.25 10.23 26.53
CA LEU A 31 -2.47 10.72 25.86
C LEU A 31 -3.00 12.00 26.55
N ALA A 32 -2.97 13.10 25.80
CA ALA A 32 -3.83 14.30 25.85
C ALA A 32 -4.22 15.00 27.19
N SER A 33 -3.69 16.22 27.35
CA SER A 33 -4.45 17.49 27.39
C SER A 33 -5.31 17.93 28.60
N LEU A 34 -5.06 19.20 29.01
CA LEU A 34 -6.01 20.20 29.54
C LEU A 34 -6.79 19.90 30.85
N PHE A 35 -6.42 20.58 31.95
CA PHE A 35 -7.14 21.78 32.44
C PHE A 35 -6.47 22.44 33.67
N SER A 36 -6.67 23.75 33.82
CA SER A 36 -6.20 24.57 34.95
C SER A 36 -6.99 24.34 36.24
N LEU A 37 -6.36 24.58 37.41
CA LEU A 37 -7.07 24.70 38.69
C LEU A 37 -6.88 26.10 39.31
N ASN A 38 -7.99 26.73 39.71
CA ASN A 38 -8.01 28.03 40.39
C ASN A 38 -7.47 27.93 41.82
N ALA A 39 -6.81 28.98 42.29
CA ALA A 39 -6.61 29.24 43.71
C ALA A 39 -7.73 30.16 44.24
N GLN A 40 -8.40 29.76 45.32
CA GLN A 40 -9.28 30.65 46.10
C GLN A 40 -8.48 31.29 47.25
N ALA A 41 -8.77 32.55 47.56
CA ALA A 41 -8.23 33.23 48.73
C ALA A 41 -9.13 33.04 49.96
N SER A 42 -8.55 32.82 51.14
CA SER A 42 -9.20 33.20 52.40
C SER A 42 -8.22 33.40 53.57
N THR A 43 -8.52 34.43 54.36
CA THR A 43 -8.17 34.66 55.78
C THR A 43 -6.72 35.01 56.18
N ALA A 44 -6.65 36.00 57.08
CA ALA A 44 -5.45 36.69 57.57
C ALA A 44 -4.57 35.84 58.51
N GLY A 45 -3.29 36.24 58.63
CA GLY A 45 -2.41 35.78 59.71
C GLY A 45 -1.00 35.31 59.33
N THR A 46 -0.50 35.57 58.12
CA THR A 46 0.83 35.10 57.67
C THR A 46 1.92 36.16 57.80
N THR A 47 2.92 35.86 58.63
CA THR A 47 4.26 36.45 58.61
C THR A 47 4.89 36.33 57.22
N VAL A 48 5.64 37.34 56.78
CA VAL A 48 6.44 37.29 55.55
C VAL A 48 7.89 36.99 55.91
N ASP A 49 8.32 35.74 55.73
CA ASP A 49 9.73 35.35 55.87
C ASP A 49 10.50 35.79 54.61
N PHE A 50 11.45 36.72 54.77
CA PHE A 50 12.41 37.06 53.72
C PHE A 50 13.62 36.12 53.78
N TRP A 51 14.02 35.59 52.61
CA TRP A 51 15.22 34.76 52.47
C TRP A 51 16.18 35.42 51.48
N GLY A 52 17.40 35.71 51.93
CA GLY A 52 18.51 36.15 51.09
C GLY A 52 19.74 35.34 51.43
N GLU A 53 20.24 34.55 50.47
CA GLU A 53 21.48 33.80 50.66
C GLU A 53 22.70 34.70 50.42
N SER A 54 23.37 35.04 51.52
CA SER A 54 24.76 35.51 51.54
C SER A 54 25.53 34.61 52.49
N SER A 55 26.56 33.92 51.99
CA SER A 55 27.50 33.08 52.74
C SER A 55 26.95 31.94 53.62
N GLY A 56 25.77 31.39 53.32
CA GLY A 56 25.41 30.01 53.71
C GLY A 56 24.87 29.80 55.14
N THR A 57 24.49 30.86 55.86
CA THR A 57 23.66 30.76 57.07
C THR A 57 22.50 31.78 57.03
N PRO A 58 21.23 31.34 57.17
CA PRO A 58 20.09 32.25 57.10
C PRO A 58 19.89 33.01 58.42
N TYR A 59 19.86 34.33 58.34
CA TYR A 59 19.39 35.19 59.44
C TYR A 59 17.88 35.44 59.31
N ARG A 60 17.19 35.52 60.46
CA ARG A 60 15.78 35.95 60.54
C ARG A 60 15.69 37.38 61.06
N TRP A 61 14.80 38.16 60.48
CA TRP A 61 14.32 39.42 61.05
C TRP A 61 12.85 39.27 61.45
N ASN A 62 12.54 39.64 62.70
CA ASN A 62 11.15 39.72 63.18
C ASN A 62 10.70 41.18 63.12
N ALA A 63 9.53 41.44 62.53
CA ALA A 63 8.80 42.69 62.78
C ALA A 63 8.05 42.59 64.12
N ASP A 64 8.01 43.67 64.90
CA ASP A 64 7.20 43.75 66.12
C ASP A 64 5.70 43.84 65.75
N PRO A 65 4.84 42.92 66.23
CA PRO A 65 3.43 42.91 65.82
C PRO A 65 2.52 43.99 66.46
N SER A 66 3.05 44.87 67.32
CA SER A 66 2.23 45.65 68.27
C SER A 66 1.82 47.08 67.86
N LEU A 67 1.95 47.48 66.58
CA LEU A 67 1.56 48.82 66.10
C LEU A 67 0.41 48.80 65.09
N ALA A 68 -0.56 49.70 65.28
CA ALA A 68 -1.86 49.70 64.61
C ALA A 68 -1.93 50.57 63.33
N VAL A 69 -2.99 50.33 62.54
CA VAL A 69 -3.13 50.75 61.14
C VAL A 69 -3.38 52.26 60.95
N GLY A 70 -2.55 52.91 60.14
CA GLY A 70 -2.84 54.22 59.53
C GLY A 70 -1.59 54.98 59.08
N SER A 71 -1.45 55.20 57.76
CA SER A 71 -0.35 55.92 57.06
C SER A 71 1.09 55.43 57.32
N GLY A 72 1.75 54.98 56.24
CA GLY A 72 3.17 54.57 56.26
C GLY A 72 3.40 53.16 56.82
N VAL A 73 4.37 52.45 56.26
CA VAL A 73 4.97 51.25 56.88
C VAL A 73 6.44 51.55 57.07
N GLU A 74 6.81 52.03 58.26
CA GLU A 74 8.22 52.26 58.59
C GLU A 74 8.93 50.94 58.89
N PHE A 75 10.06 50.72 58.20
CA PHE A 75 11.05 49.69 58.54
C PHE A 75 12.36 50.39 58.90
N ASP A 76 12.59 50.63 60.19
CA ASP A 76 13.88 51.16 60.63
C ASP A 76 14.94 50.05 60.58
N THR A 77 15.90 50.22 59.68
CA THR A 77 17.04 49.31 59.50
C THR A 77 18.39 50.04 59.64
N GLY A 78 18.42 51.15 60.39
CA GLY A 78 19.64 51.81 60.86
C GLY A 78 20.55 52.47 59.79
N ALA A 79 20.24 52.34 58.50
CA ALA A 79 21.02 52.94 57.40
C ALA A 79 20.17 53.39 56.19
N PHE A 80 18.91 52.99 56.10
CA PHE A 80 18.01 53.32 54.99
C PHE A 80 16.60 53.59 55.52
N ARG A 81 15.95 54.64 54.99
CA ARG A 81 14.55 54.95 55.28
C ARG A 81 13.76 54.90 53.98
N PHE A 82 12.63 54.21 54.01
CA PHE A 82 11.76 54.01 52.86
C PHE A 82 10.44 54.72 53.11
N ASP A 83 10.11 55.70 52.27
CA ASP A 83 8.83 56.39 52.32
C ASP A 83 8.07 56.17 51.02
N VAL A 84 6.76 55.97 51.12
CA VAL A 84 5.89 55.54 50.01
C VAL A 84 4.64 56.41 49.99
N ASP A 85 4.63 57.41 49.11
CA ASP A 85 3.43 58.18 48.79
C ASP A 85 2.73 57.59 47.53
N PRO A 86 1.66 56.78 47.70
CA PRO A 86 0.92 56.22 46.57
C PRO A 86 0.07 57.26 45.81
N ALA A 87 -0.10 58.49 46.31
CA ALA A 87 -0.88 59.53 45.65
C ALA A 87 -0.09 60.30 44.59
N ALA A 88 1.23 60.44 44.76
CA ALA A 88 2.11 61.17 43.84
C ALA A 88 2.51 60.36 42.59
N GLY A 89 2.36 59.03 42.61
CA GLY A 89 2.81 58.15 41.53
C GLY A 89 4.34 58.01 41.42
N THR A 90 5.06 58.35 42.48
CA THR A 90 6.52 58.26 42.61
C THR A 90 6.89 57.54 43.92
N PHE A 91 8.04 56.89 43.93
CA PHE A 91 8.64 56.29 45.12
C PHE A 91 10.08 56.81 45.24
N THR A 92 10.51 57.09 46.47
CA THR A 92 11.82 57.65 46.78
C THR A 92 12.50 56.84 47.86
N ILE A 93 13.78 56.53 47.67
CA ILE A 93 14.63 55.92 48.68
C ILE A 93 15.59 56.99 49.18
N ASP A 94 15.53 57.29 50.47
CA ASP A 94 16.51 58.14 51.14
C ASP A 94 17.53 57.28 51.88
N VAL A 95 18.79 57.43 51.48
CA VAL A 95 19.94 56.74 52.08
C VAL A 95 20.49 57.61 53.19
N TYR A 96 20.46 57.12 54.44
CA TYR A 96 20.88 57.90 55.60
C TYR A 96 22.12 57.29 56.24
N GLN A 97 23.28 57.91 56.02
CA GLN A 97 24.55 57.40 56.53
C GLN A 97 24.72 57.76 58.01
N ALA A 98 24.47 56.80 58.91
CA ALA A 98 24.62 56.99 60.36
C ALA A 98 26.06 56.73 60.88
N ASP A 99 26.93 56.10 60.09
CA ASP A 99 28.30 55.73 60.49
C ASP A 99 29.32 55.97 59.34
N PRO A 100 30.37 56.79 59.54
CA PRO A 100 31.41 57.03 58.53
C PRO A 100 32.32 55.82 58.25
N ALA A 101 32.24 54.74 59.02
CA ALA A 101 33.01 53.51 58.78
C ALA A 101 32.48 52.68 57.58
N TYR A 102 31.20 52.85 57.21
CA TYR A 102 30.58 52.06 56.14
C TYR A 102 30.66 52.76 54.78
N ARG A 103 31.55 52.26 53.91
CA ARG A 103 31.59 52.61 52.48
C ARG A 103 30.62 51.73 51.70
N VAL A 104 29.58 52.33 51.11
CA VAL A 104 28.64 51.63 50.22
C VAL A 104 29.34 51.29 48.89
N TRP A 105 29.69 50.01 48.70
CA TRP A 105 30.05 49.48 47.38
C TRP A 105 28.77 49.09 46.63
N GLY A 106 28.21 50.02 45.87
CA GLY A 106 27.09 49.80 44.96
C GLY A 106 27.49 49.02 43.70
N GLY A 107 28.08 47.83 43.87
CA GLY A 107 28.36 46.91 42.77
C GLY A 107 27.18 45.98 42.53
N LEU A 108 26.63 45.98 41.31
CA LEU A 108 25.78 44.86 40.87
C LEU A 108 26.59 43.57 40.96
N ASN A 109 26.01 42.53 41.56
CA ASN A 109 26.54 41.17 41.46
C ASN A 109 26.59 40.72 39.98
N ASN A 110 27.44 39.74 39.67
CA ASN A 110 27.77 39.38 38.28
C ASN A 110 26.55 39.05 37.38
N ASP A 111 25.44 38.63 37.97
CA ASP A 111 24.20 38.26 37.28
C ASP A 111 23.21 39.44 37.06
N ARG A 112 23.54 40.64 37.55
CA ARG A 112 22.78 41.90 37.39
C ARG A 112 21.30 41.82 37.79
N GLN A 113 21.01 41.34 39.00
CA GLN A 113 19.64 41.18 39.51
C GLN A 113 19.34 42.05 40.72
N PHE A 114 18.12 42.57 40.77
CA PHE A 114 17.51 43.19 41.94
C PHE A 114 16.04 42.73 42.05
N SER A 115 15.50 42.67 43.25
CA SER A 115 14.13 42.18 43.51
C SER A 115 13.40 43.12 44.46
N VAL A 116 12.13 43.38 44.18
CA VAL A 116 11.25 44.21 45.03
C VAL A 116 9.96 43.45 45.31
N VAL A 117 9.47 43.56 46.54
CA VAL A 117 8.13 43.10 46.93
C VAL A 117 7.23 44.32 47.04
N LEU A 118 6.12 44.33 46.31
CA LEU A 118 5.10 45.36 46.41
C LEU A 118 3.94 44.87 47.29
N SER A 119 3.20 45.81 47.90
CA SER A 119 2.12 45.49 48.84
C SER A 119 1.04 44.63 48.17
N GLY A 120 0.92 43.39 48.65
CA GLY A 120 0.23 42.30 47.95
C GLY A 120 0.99 40.97 48.02
N GLY A 121 2.29 40.99 48.35
CA GLY A 121 3.07 39.80 48.70
C GLY A 121 3.70 39.05 47.51
N THR A 122 3.51 39.54 46.28
CA THR A 122 4.16 38.96 45.10
C THR A 122 5.60 39.45 44.99
N LEU A 123 6.55 38.51 44.97
CA LEU A 123 7.97 38.77 44.73
C LEU A 123 8.21 38.92 43.23
N TYR A 124 8.80 40.05 42.80
CA TYR A 124 9.16 40.29 41.40
C TYR A 124 10.69 40.37 41.24
N GLN A 125 11.25 39.44 40.46
CA GLN A 125 12.64 39.43 40.03
C GLN A 125 12.79 40.25 38.74
N PHE A 126 13.76 41.18 38.73
CA PHE A 126 14.12 41.94 37.53
C PHE A 126 15.43 41.39 36.95
N THR A 127 15.37 40.87 35.72
CA THR A 127 16.51 40.32 34.97
C THR A 127 16.72 41.08 33.67
N GLY A 128 17.98 41.25 33.24
CA GLY A 128 18.30 41.86 31.94
C GLY A 128 18.51 43.38 31.95
N ILE A 129 18.93 43.95 33.08
CA ILE A 129 19.26 45.38 33.17
C ILE A 129 20.40 45.70 32.18
N THR A 130 20.07 46.50 31.18
CA THR A 130 21.00 46.93 30.14
C THR A 130 21.21 48.44 30.26
N PRO A 131 22.45 48.93 30.43
CA PRO A 131 22.72 50.37 30.48
C PRO A 131 22.39 51.01 29.13
N ALA A 132 21.77 52.19 29.14
CA ALA A 132 21.55 52.97 27.92
C ALA A 132 22.85 53.69 27.52
N GLY A 133 23.88 52.92 27.11
CA GLY A 133 25.08 53.45 26.44
C GLY A 133 26.43 53.36 27.16
N GLY A 134 26.65 52.46 28.12
CA GLY A 134 27.97 52.34 28.78
C GLY A 134 28.19 51.07 29.62
N THR A 135 29.43 50.81 30.01
CA THR A 135 29.80 49.73 30.96
C THR A 135 29.47 50.11 32.40
N ALA A 136 29.24 49.11 33.26
CA ALA A 136 28.79 49.33 34.63
C ALA A 136 29.85 50.02 35.51
N GLY A 137 29.48 51.12 36.17
CA GLY A 137 30.32 51.86 37.11
C GLY A 137 29.99 53.35 37.18
N ASP A 138 29.60 53.95 36.05
CA ASP A 138 29.40 55.39 35.90
C ASP A 138 27.93 55.82 35.99
N ALA A 139 27.71 57.13 36.19
CA ALA A 139 26.40 57.75 36.22
C ALA A 139 25.64 57.62 34.90
N GLY A 140 24.34 57.35 34.97
CA GLY A 140 23.51 57.24 33.78
C GLY A 140 22.11 56.69 34.04
N SER A 141 21.29 56.67 32.99
CA SER A 141 19.95 56.09 33.01
C SER A 141 19.96 54.66 32.49
N TYR A 142 19.21 53.79 33.18
CA TYR A 142 19.10 52.36 32.92
C TYR A 142 17.63 52.00 32.67
N ALA A 143 17.37 50.98 31.84
CA ALA A 143 16.00 50.57 31.50
C ALA A 143 15.77 49.07 31.69
N ALA A 144 14.54 48.69 32.07
CA ALA A 144 14.07 47.30 32.18
C ALA A 144 12.61 47.17 31.75
N ALA A 145 12.23 46.02 31.18
CA ALA A 145 10.86 45.78 30.69
C ALA A 145 10.01 44.99 31.69
N PHE A 146 8.74 45.40 31.89
CA PHE A 146 7.77 44.72 32.76
C PHE A 146 6.36 44.80 32.16
N ASN A 147 5.69 43.65 31.97
CA ASN A 147 4.34 43.55 31.38
C ASN A 147 4.12 44.43 30.12
N GLY A 148 5.09 44.43 29.20
CA GLY A 148 5.03 45.21 27.96
C GLY A 148 5.29 46.71 28.11
N LYS A 149 5.77 47.17 29.28
CA LYS A 149 6.15 48.57 29.57
C LYS A 149 7.64 48.68 29.88
N THR A 150 8.21 49.87 29.73
CA THR A 150 9.61 50.16 30.07
C THR A 150 9.68 50.98 31.35
N LEU A 151 10.47 50.52 32.32
CA LEU A 151 10.86 51.20 33.55
C LEU A 151 12.25 51.82 33.34
N THR A 152 12.48 53.05 33.81
CA THR A 152 13.79 53.72 33.75
C THR A 152 14.19 54.29 35.11
N PHE A 153 15.48 54.20 35.45
CA PHE A 153 16.07 54.77 36.66
C PHE A 153 17.43 55.40 36.38
N THR A 154 17.82 56.44 37.13
CA THR A 154 19.06 57.19 36.88
C THR A 154 19.96 57.19 38.11
N VAL A 155 21.24 56.85 37.94
CA VAL A 155 22.25 56.86 39.00
C VAL A 155 23.11 58.13 38.86
N PRO A 156 23.26 58.98 39.90
CA PRO A 156 24.12 60.17 39.85
C PRO A 156 25.61 59.84 40.04
N SER A 157 26.49 60.74 39.58
CA SER A 157 27.95 60.55 39.59
C SER A 157 28.58 60.74 40.97
N ASN A 158 29.32 59.74 41.43
CA ASN A 158 29.97 59.67 42.74
C ASN A 158 31.38 60.29 42.77
N THR A 159 31.50 61.58 42.45
CA THR A 159 32.74 62.35 42.69
C THR A 159 32.51 63.44 43.74
N GLN A 160 33.18 63.29 44.89
CA GLN A 160 33.06 64.05 46.16
C GLN A 160 31.99 63.52 47.15
N PRO A 161 32.22 63.62 48.48
CA PRO A 161 31.33 63.06 49.49
C PRO A 161 30.02 63.86 49.56
N VAL A 162 28.93 63.21 49.15
CA VAL A 162 27.61 63.84 49.03
C VAL A 162 26.93 63.90 50.40
N ALA A 163 26.66 65.12 50.87
CA ALA A 163 25.64 65.32 51.90
C ALA A 163 24.26 65.08 51.26
N GLN A 164 23.53 64.06 51.73
CA GLN A 164 22.16 63.69 51.35
C GLN A 164 21.88 63.64 49.83
N GLY A 165 22.05 62.45 49.23
CA GLY A 165 21.63 62.17 47.85
C GLY A 165 20.39 61.29 47.79
N THR A 166 19.23 61.87 47.47
CA THR A 166 17.97 61.14 47.22
C THR A 166 18.00 60.47 45.84
N ILE A 167 17.64 59.18 45.77
CA ILE A 167 17.45 58.49 44.49
C ILE A 167 15.98 58.58 44.08
N VAL A 168 15.69 59.32 43.01
CA VAL A 168 14.33 59.59 42.52
C VAL A 168 13.94 58.60 41.43
N PHE A 169 12.85 57.85 41.64
CA PHE A 169 12.22 57.02 40.62
C PHE A 169 11.01 57.75 40.02
N THR A 170 11.15 58.26 38.80
CA THR A 170 10.05 58.90 38.05
C THR A 170 9.33 57.89 37.16
N PHE A 171 8.04 57.70 37.41
CA PHE A 171 7.16 56.94 36.54
C PHE A 171 6.45 57.88 35.56
N THR A 172 6.65 57.70 34.25
CA THR A 172 5.85 58.41 33.25
C THR A 172 4.45 57.78 33.19
N SER A 173 3.52 58.34 33.96
CA SER A 173 2.12 57.91 33.93
C SER A 173 1.50 58.21 32.56
N MET A 174 1.38 57.17 31.73
CA MET A 174 0.56 57.22 30.51
C MET A 174 -0.91 57.28 30.96
N THR A 175 -1.54 58.43 30.78
CA THR A 175 -2.96 58.63 31.13
C THR A 175 -3.83 57.60 30.41
N THR A 176 -4.56 56.80 31.18
CA THR A 176 -5.56 55.87 30.66
C THR A 176 -6.65 56.68 29.95
N PRO A 177 -6.95 56.42 28.67
CA PRO A 177 -7.89 57.25 27.93
C PRO A 177 -9.29 57.14 28.51
N THR A 178 -10.00 58.27 28.61
CA THR A 178 -11.41 58.32 29.01
C THR A 178 -12.24 57.43 28.08
N PRO A 179 -13.23 56.69 28.62
CA PRO A 179 -14.15 55.93 27.79
C PRO A 179 -15.05 56.88 26.98
N THR A 180 -15.71 56.36 25.95
CA THR A 180 -16.88 57.01 25.35
C THR A 180 -18.09 56.09 25.45
N VAL A 181 -19.30 56.64 25.44
CA VAL A 181 -20.55 55.89 25.36
C VAL A 181 -21.40 56.53 24.27
N THR A 182 -21.69 55.78 23.21
CA THR A 182 -22.34 56.27 21.99
C THR A 182 -23.75 55.73 21.79
N GLY A 183 -24.12 54.65 22.49
CA GLY A 183 -25.44 54.05 22.37
C GLY A 183 -25.76 53.05 23.48
N ALA A 184 -27.05 52.76 23.64
CA ALA A 184 -27.60 51.80 24.58
C ALA A 184 -28.78 51.08 23.90
N THR A 185 -28.73 49.74 23.84
CA THR A 185 -29.74 48.93 23.15
C THR A 185 -30.17 47.75 24.04
N PRO A 186 -31.46 47.61 24.41
CA PRO A 186 -32.54 48.58 24.19
C PRO A 186 -32.31 49.89 24.97
N ASN A 187 -32.83 51.00 24.44
CA ASN A 187 -32.75 52.34 25.05
C ASN A 187 -33.92 52.65 26.01
N SER A 188 -34.73 51.65 26.38
CA SER A 188 -35.85 51.80 27.31
C SER A 188 -36.20 50.49 28.01
N GLY A 189 -36.99 50.58 29.08
CA GLY A 189 -37.52 49.44 29.82
C GLY A 189 -38.24 49.82 31.12
N SER A 190 -38.57 48.81 31.93
CA SER A 190 -39.43 48.95 33.13
C SER A 190 -38.77 49.71 34.28
N THR A 191 -39.55 50.55 34.99
CA THR A 191 -39.15 51.15 36.29
C THR A 191 -38.70 50.15 37.35
N ALA A 192 -39.06 48.87 37.23
CA ALA A 192 -38.60 47.80 38.12
C ALA A 192 -37.12 47.39 37.88
N GLY A 193 -36.50 47.83 36.77
CA GLY A 193 -35.18 47.38 36.35
C GLY A 193 -35.19 45.97 35.74
N GLY A 194 -34.04 45.30 35.74
CA GLY A 194 -33.87 43.93 35.24
C GLY A 194 -33.69 43.81 33.73
N THR A 195 -33.68 44.91 32.97
CA THR A 195 -33.43 44.88 31.52
C THR A 195 -31.93 44.78 31.27
N VAL A 196 -31.48 43.76 30.53
CA VAL A 196 -30.10 43.68 30.05
C VAL A 196 -29.94 44.62 28.86
N VAL A 197 -29.03 45.58 28.99
CA VAL A 197 -28.75 46.62 27.99
C VAL A 197 -27.31 46.46 27.49
N THR A 198 -27.14 46.42 26.17
CA THR A 198 -25.83 46.49 25.51
C THR A 198 -25.46 47.96 25.30
N LEU A 199 -24.34 48.39 25.86
CA LEU A 199 -23.77 49.73 25.66
C LEU A 199 -22.66 49.67 24.61
N THR A 200 -22.67 50.62 23.68
CA THR A 200 -21.61 50.80 22.66
C THR A 200 -20.77 52.03 22.96
N GLY A 201 -19.48 52.00 22.63
CA GLY A 201 -18.55 53.07 22.97
C GLY A 201 -17.10 52.76 22.63
N THR A 202 -16.16 53.29 23.42
CA THR A 202 -14.71 53.01 23.31
C THR A 202 -14.04 52.96 24.69
N HIS A 203 -12.87 52.32 24.74
CA HIS A 203 -12.02 52.14 25.93
C HIS A 203 -12.68 51.46 27.14
N PHE A 204 -13.60 50.53 26.90
CA PHE A 204 -14.12 49.65 27.96
C PHE A 204 -13.06 48.62 28.37
N THR A 205 -12.88 48.41 29.68
CA THR A 205 -11.82 47.56 30.23
C THR A 205 -12.38 46.50 31.17
N ALA A 206 -12.06 45.24 30.93
CA ALA A 206 -12.49 44.12 31.76
C ALA A 206 -12.01 44.26 33.21
N GLY A 207 -12.86 43.90 34.17
CA GLY A 207 -12.54 43.91 35.61
C GLY A 207 -12.56 45.27 36.31
N ALA A 208 -12.61 46.39 35.58
CA ALA A 208 -12.53 47.73 36.18
C ALA A 208 -13.61 48.72 35.71
N THR A 209 -14.67 48.23 35.07
CA THR A 209 -15.75 49.08 34.52
C THR A 209 -17.00 49.06 35.41
N ALA A 210 -17.47 50.24 35.84
CA ALA A 210 -18.72 50.43 36.55
C ALA A 210 -19.74 51.18 35.67
N VAL A 211 -21.03 50.81 35.76
CA VAL A 211 -22.11 51.37 34.94
C VAL A 211 -23.23 51.87 35.86
N THR A 212 -23.77 53.06 35.61
CA THR A 212 -24.95 53.59 36.32
C THR A 212 -26.02 54.11 35.36
N PHE A 213 -27.29 53.98 35.77
CA PHE A 213 -28.47 54.49 35.08
C PHE A 213 -29.18 55.47 36.03
N GLY A 214 -29.26 56.76 35.67
CA GLY A 214 -29.83 57.80 36.54
C GLY A 214 -29.02 58.05 37.82
N GLY A 215 -27.78 57.55 37.90
CA GLY A 215 -26.97 57.54 39.11
C GLY A 215 -27.03 56.23 39.91
N SER A 216 -28.06 55.40 39.72
CA SER A 216 -28.17 54.08 40.36
C SER A 216 -27.25 53.05 39.69
N SER A 217 -26.52 52.25 40.48
CA SER A 217 -25.58 51.25 39.98
C SER A 217 -26.27 50.09 39.27
N ALA A 218 -25.77 49.74 38.08
CA ALA A 218 -26.18 48.55 37.34
C ALA A 218 -25.59 47.27 37.93
N THR A 219 -26.22 46.14 37.64
CA THR A 219 -25.71 44.80 38.00
C THR A 219 -25.37 43.99 36.73
N GLY A 220 -24.78 42.80 36.87
CA GLY A 220 -24.50 41.92 35.70
C GLY A 220 -23.60 42.53 34.63
N ILE A 221 -22.66 43.40 35.01
CA ILE A 221 -21.79 44.12 34.07
C ILE A 221 -20.77 43.15 33.46
N THR A 222 -20.84 42.96 32.14
CA THR A 222 -19.92 42.08 31.38
C THR A 222 -19.34 42.85 30.21
N VAL A 223 -18.03 43.08 30.20
CA VAL A 223 -17.33 43.72 29.08
C VAL A 223 -17.07 42.68 28.00
N LEU A 224 -17.62 42.90 26.79
CA LEU A 224 -17.51 41.99 25.65
C LEU A 224 -16.32 42.33 24.75
N SER A 225 -16.03 43.63 24.62
CA SER A 225 -14.87 44.16 23.88
C SER A 225 -14.51 45.55 24.38
N ALA A 226 -13.44 46.15 23.85
CA ALA A 226 -13.10 47.55 24.11
C ALA A 226 -14.17 48.56 23.65
N THR A 227 -15.18 48.13 22.88
CA THR A 227 -16.24 48.97 22.31
C THR A 227 -17.67 48.53 22.66
N SER A 228 -17.83 47.41 23.38
CA SER A 228 -19.14 46.85 23.76
C SER A 228 -19.11 46.20 25.14
N LEU A 229 -20.14 46.48 25.95
CA LEU A 229 -20.40 45.80 27.22
C LEU A 229 -21.91 45.63 27.44
N THR A 230 -22.30 44.69 28.29
CA THR A 230 -23.68 44.54 28.77
C THR A 230 -23.79 44.94 30.23
N ALA A 231 -24.92 45.52 30.63
CA ALA A 231 -25.26 45.82 32.02
C ALA A 231 -26.77 45.67 32.26
N THR A 232 -27.16 45.21 33.44
CA THR A 232 -28.57 45.04 33.84
C THR A 232 -29.05 46.27 34.59
N THR A 233 -30.17 46.86 34.14
CA THR A 233 -30.70 48.10 34.70
C THR A 233 -31.19 47.93 36.13
N PRO A 234 -30.88 48.87 37.05
CA PRO A 234 -31.49 48.91 38.38
C PRO A 234 -32.95 49.39 38.31
N ALA A 235 -33.69 49.23 39.41
CA ALA A 235 -34.97 49.89 39.58
C ALA A 235 -34.78 51.43 39.68
N HIS A 236 -35.68 52.19 39.05
CA HIS A 236 -35.61 53.65 38.99
C HIS A 236 -37.01 54.24 38.71
N THR A 237 -37.22 55.51 39.07
CA THR A 237 -38.44 56.24 38.71
C THR A 237 -38.57 56.43 37.19
N ALA A 238 -39.79 56.61 36.70
CA ALA A 238 -40.03 56.80 35.27
C ALA A 238 -39.47 58.13 34.74
N GLY A 239 -39.04 58.12 33.49
CA GLY A 239 -38.43 59.24 32.79
C GLY A 239 -37.13 58.85 32.06
N PRO A 240 -36.61 59.74 31.20
CA PRO A 240 -35.29 59.60 30.62
C PRO A 240 -34.21 59.76 31.70
N VAL A 241 -33.14 58.97 31.60
CA VAL A 241 -31.99 59.01 32.49
C VAL A 241 -30.68 59.00 31.72
N ASN A 242 -29.65 59.57 32.34
CA ASN A 242 -28.29 59.48 31.87
C ASN A 242 -27.71 58.09 32.16
N VAL A 243 -26.99 57.52 31.19
CA VAL A 243 -26.22 56.27 31.36
C VAL A 243 -24.74 56.63 31.47
N ARG A 244 -24.09 56.29 32.57
CA ARG A 244 -22.67 56.62 32.81
C ARG A 244 -21.84 55.35 32.90
N VAL A 245 -20.76 55.28 32.12
CA VAL A 245 -19.74 54.23 32.19
C VAL A 245 -18.46 54.83 32.75
N THR A 246 -17.91 54.20 33.79
CA THR A 246 -16.68 54.61 34.50
C THR A 246 -15.64 53.49 34.36
N THR A 247 -14.43 53.85 33.96
CA THR A 247 -13.25 52.96 33.85
C THR A 247 -12.07 53.61 34.60
N PRO A 248 -10.90 52.97 34.71
CA PRO A 248 -9.70 53.62 35.27
C PRO A 248 -9.23 54.86 34.49
N GLY A 249 -9.69 55.05 33.25
CA GLY A 249 -9.43 56.25 32.46
C GLY A 249 -10.37 57.43 32.75
N GLY A 250 -11.34 57.29 33.65
CA GLY A 250 -12.36 58.30 33.93
C GLY A 250 -13.75 57.80 33.54
N TYR A 251 -14.65 58.69 33.12
CA TYR A 251 -16.02 58.32 32.80
C TYR A 251 -16.56 59.05 31.56
N ALA A 252 -17.55 58.44 30.93
CA ALA A 252 -18.40 59.07 29.92
C ALA A 252 -19.87 58.84 30.23
N THR A 253 -20.69 59.81 29.82
CA THR A 253 -22.12 59.83 30.08
C THR A 253 -22.87 59.97 28.76
N LEU A 254 -23.74 59.02 28.46
CA LEU A 254 -24.74 59.11 27.41
C LEU A 254 -25.98 59.80 27.98
N THR A 255 -26.13 61.09 27.69
CA THR A 255 -27.24 61.92 28.17
C THR A 255 -28.58 61.40 27.65
N ASN A 256 -29.56 61.21 28.54
CA ASN A 256 -30.86 60.58 28.23
C ASN A 256 -30.75 59.22 27.50
N GLY A 257 -29.64 58.50 27.69
CA GLY A 257 -29.32 57.26 26.97
C GLY A 257 -30.26 56.09 27.26
N TYR A 258 -31.07 56.16 28.31
CA TYR A 258 -32.06 55.14 28.64
C TYR A 258 -33.34 55.77 29.21
N THR A 259 -34.51 55.22 28.88
CA THR A 259 -35.79 55.71 29.40
C THR A 259 -36.51 54.65 30.22
N TYR A 260 -36.76 54.96 31.49
CA TYR A 260 -37.61 54.14 32.35
C TYR A 260 -39.08 54.46 32.09
N ALA A 261 -39.85 53.46 31.66
CA ALA A 261 -41.29 53.55 31.49
C ALA A 261 -42.00 52.86 32.66
N VAL A 262 -43.05 53.50 33.18
CA VAL A 262 -43.97 52.82 34.12
C VAL A 262 -44.61 51.65 33.37
N PRO A 263 -44.56 50.40 33.87
CA PRO A 263 -45.34 49.31 33.31
C PRO A 263 -46.82 49.69 33.27
N SER A 264 -47.49 49.41 32.15
CA SER A 264 -48.93 49.68 32.02
C SER A 264 -49.70 49.05 33.17
N SER A 265 -50.55 49.84 33.82
CA SER A 265 -51.44 49.38 34.89
C SER A 265 -52.57 48.47 34.38
N ASN A 266 -52.77 48.39 33.05
CA ASN A 266 -53.78 47.52 32.44
C ASN A 266 -53.17 46.16 32.03
N ALA A 267 -53.22 45.21 32.96
CA ALA A 267 -52.65 43.87 32.85
C ALA A 267 -53.59 42.82 32.20
N SER A 268 -54.56 43.22 31.39
CA SER A 268 -55.66 42.34 30.93
C SER A 268 -55.28 41.30 29.86
N LEU A 269 -54.06 41.33 29.31
CA LEU A 269 -53.53 40.28 28.42
C LEU A 269 -53.15 38.97 29.17
N SER A 270 -53.70 38.75 30.36
CA SER A 270 -53.47 37.58 31.21
C SER A 270 -54.02 36.28 30.59
N GLY A 271 -53.30 35.75 29.60
CA GLY A 271 -53.66 34.52 28.90
C GLY A 271 -53.44 34.52 27.39
N LEU A 272 -52.41 35.20 26.86
CA LEU A 272 -52.01 35.00 25.46
C LEU A 272 -51.59 33.54 25.22
N ALA A 273 -52.39 32.83 24.43
CA ALA A 273 -52.08 31.48 23.96
C ALA A 273 -51.57 31.52 22.51
N LEU A 274 -50.53 30.71 22.24
CA LEU A 274 -50.08 30.41 20.87
C LEU A 274 -50.76 29.12 20.41
N SER A 275 -51.16 29.03 19.15
CA SER A 275 -51.64 27.77 18.55
C SER A 275 -50.56 26.68 18.45
N ALA A 276 -49.28 27.07 18.50
CA ALA A 276 -48.13 26.18 18.60
C ALA A 276 -46.91 26.93 19.16
N GLY A 277 -45.99 26.20 19.82
CA GLY A 277 -44.74 26.75 20.36
C GLY A 277 -44.83 27.24 21.82
N THR A 278 -43.73 27.82 22.30
CA THR A 278 -43.63 28.38 23.66
C THR A 278 -43.25 29.86 23.63
N LEU A 279 -43.89 30.66 24.49
CA LEU A 279 -43.48 32.03 24.78
C LEU A 279 -42.31 32.01 25.77
N SER A 280 -41.26 32.78 25.46
CA SER A 280 -40.11 33.02 26.32
C SER A 280 -39.90 34.53 26.53
N PRO A 281 -39.81 35.03 27.77
CA PRO A 281 -40.21 34.33 28.99
C PRO A 281 -41.71 33.96 28.94
N ALA A 282 -42.15 33.10 29.87
CA ALA A 282 -43.58 32.85 30.07
C ALA A 282 -44.33 34.17 30.29
N PHE A 283 -45.60 34.25 29.86
CA PHE A 283 -46.35 35.50 29.93
C PHE A 283 -46.46 36.00 31.38
N THR A 284 -45.93 37.20 31.65
CA THR A 284 -45.88 37.79 32.99
C THR A 284 -46.22 39.27 32.93
N THR A 285 -47.04 39.71 33.88
CA THR A 285 -47.46 41.11 34.00
C THR A 285 -46.27 42.06 34.06
N GLY A 286 -46.27 43.08 33.20
CA GLY A 286 -45.21 44.11 33.15
C GLY A 286 -44.06 43.83 32.20
N ASN A 287 -43.97 42.65 31.57
CA ASN A 287 -43.04 42.43 30.46
C ASN A 287 -43.65 42.91 29.13
N THR A 288 -42.87 43.69 28.36
CA THR A 288 -43.29 44.32 27.10
C THR A 288 -42.79 43.59 25.85
N SER A 289 -41.92 42.58 26.00
CA SER A 289 -41.27 41.88 24.88
C SER A 289 -41.27 40.36 25.11
N TYR A 290 -41.75 39.60 24.13
CA TYR A 290 -41.81 38.13 24.19
C TYR A 290 -41.28 37.53 22.88
N THR A 291 -40.56 36.42 22.96
CA THR A 291 -40.16 35.60 21.81
C THR A 291 -40.96 34.30 21.79
N ALA A 292 -41.52 33.97 20.63
CA ALA A 292 -42.18 32.68 20.39
C ALA A 292 -41.20 31.73 19.68
N ALA A 293 -40.94 30.56 20.28
CA ALA A 293 -40.19 29.49 19.63
C ALA A 293 -41.16 28.47 19.03
N VAL A 294 -41.03 28.19 17.72
CA VAL A 294 -41.81 27.18 17.00
C VAL A 294 -40.90 26.23 16.22
N ASN A 295 -41.43 25.03 15.93
CA ASN A 295 -40.80 24.04 15.07
C ASN A 295 -40.97 24.45 13.59
N ASP A 296 -39.97 24.18 12.76
CA ASP A 296 -39.94 24.47 11.31
C ASP A 296 -41.11 23.89 10.50
N MET A 297 -41.87 22.94 11.06
CA MET A 297 -43.10 22.40 10.45
C MET A 297 -44.36 23.27 10.66
N VAL A 298 -44.30 24.33 11.47
CA VAL A 298 -45.48 25.15 11.82
C VAL A 298 -45.73 26.22 10.75
N ALA A 299 -46.67 25.95 9.83
CA ALA A 299 -47.00 26.83 8.71
C ALA A 299 -47.68 28.16 9.09
N SER A 300 -48.33 28.24 10.26
CA SER A 300 -48.90 29.48 10.80
C SER A 300 -49.06 29.41 12.33
N ILE A 301 -49.05 30.58 12.97
CA ILE A 301 -49.33 30.73 14.41
C ILE A 301 -50.50 31.70 14.55
N THR A 302 -51.55 31.28 15.25
CA THR A 302 -52.63 32.17 15.71
C THR A 302 -52.33 32.61 17.14
N VAL A 303 -52.41 33.91 17.39
CA VAL A 303 -52.35 34.50 18.73
C VAL A 303 -53.78 34.89 19.11
N THR A 304 -54.35 34.21 20.10
CA THR A 304 -55.74 34.45 20.52
C THR A 304 -55.76 35.21 21.85
N PRO A 305 -56.23 36.48 21.89
CA PRO A 305 -56.56 37.13 23.15
C PRO A 305 -57.84 36.51 23.73
N THR A 306 -57.85 36.22 25.03
CA THR A 306 -58.96 35.54 25.71
C THR A 306 -60.10 36.47 26.13
N LEU A 307 -59.90 37.79 26.08
CA LEU A 307 -60.97 38.80 26.10
C LEU A 307 -60.85 39.73 24.88
N ALA A 308 -61.99 40.16 24.35
CA ALA A 308 -62.04 41.16 23.28
C ALA A 308 -61.91 42.58 23.85
N ASP A 309 -60.83 43.27 23.49
CA ASP A 309 -60.67 44.71 23.67
C ASP A 309 -60.53 45.36 22.28
N ALA A 310 -61.37 46.37 22.01
CA ALA A 310 -61.43 47.03 20.70
C ALA A 310 -60.16 47.84 20.36
N ASN A 311 -59.31 48.13 21.35
CA ASN A 311 -58.11 48.96 21.19
C ASN A 311 -56.79 48.17 21.32
N ALA A 312 -56.84 46.86 21.57
CA ALA A 312 -55.64 46.03 21.70
C ALA A 312 -55.05 45.70 20.32
N THR A 313 -53.83 46.16 20.04
CA THR A 313 -53.11 45.85 18.80
C THR A 313 -51.96 44.86 19.06
N VAL A 314 -51.97 43.73 18.35
CA VAL A 314 -50.88 42.74 18.35
C VAL A 314 -50.04 42.94 17.08
N THR A 315 -48.91 43.62 17.23
CA THR A 315 -48.00 43.88 16.10
C THR A 315 -47.04 42.72 15.90
N VAL A 316 -47.33 41.84 14.93
CA VAL A 316 -46.41 40.76 14.54
C VAL A 316 -45.40 41.28 13.52
N THR A 317 -44.23 41.71 13.98
CA THR A 317 -43.07 41.96 13.11
C THR A 317 -42.54 40.63 12.59
N LYS A 318 -42.98 40.22 11.39
CA LYS A 318 -42.40 39.09 10.67
C LYS A 318 -40.92 39.37 10.41
N ALA A 319 -40.02 38.69 11.12
CA ALA A 319 -38.64 38.54 10.67
C ALA A 319 -38.66 37.96 9.25
N ALA A 320 -37.88 38.53 8.34
CA ALA A 320 -37.80 38.03 6.97
C ALA A 320 -37.38 36.55 7.02
N SER A 321 -38.29 35.66 6.59
CA SER A 321 -38.03 34.23 6.52
C SER A 321 -37.04 34.02 5.36
N GLY A 322 -35.76 34.03 5.70
CA GLY A 322 -34.68 33.77 4.76
C GLY A 322 -34.91 32.44 4.07
N LEU A 323 -34.61 32.40 2.77
CA LEU A 323 -34.54 31.16 2.02
C LEU A 323 -33.45 30.27 2.65
N PHE A 324 -33.75 28.99 2.85
CA PHE A 324 -32.77 27.98 3.27
C PHE A 324 -33.06 26.64 2.59
N ALA A 325 -32.10 25.71 2.65
CA ALA A 325 -32.26 24.38 2.06
C ALA A 325 -31.54 23.28 2.87
N ASN A 326 -32.21 22.14 3.00
CA ASN A 326 -31.66 20.92 3.60
C ASN A 326 -31.20 19.95 2.51
N ILE A 327 -30.12 19.20 2.75
CA ILE A 327 -29.54 18.26 1.77
C ILE A 327 -29.68 16.81 2.26
N PHE A 328 -30.10 15.94 1.34
CA PHE A 328 -30.05 14.48 1.46
C PHE A 328 -29.21 13.93 0.32
N SER A 329 -28.39 12.89 0.55
CA SER A 329 -27.55 12.32 -0.51
C SER A 329 -27.41 10.80 -0.42
N THR A 330 -27.25 10.16 -1.58
CA THR A 330 -26.80 8.76 -1.68
C THR A 330 -25.36 8.74 -2.17
N GLN A 331 -24.54 7.93 -1.52
CA GLN A 331 -23.11 7.84 -1.82
C GLN A 331 -22.88 6.95 -3.05
N VAL A 332 -21.71 7.05 -3.68
CA VAL A 332 -21.32 6.18 -4.79
C VAL A 332 -21.01 4.77 -4.26
N SER A 333 -21.55 3.74 -4.92
CA SER A 333 -21.41 2.35 -4.45
C SER A 333 -20.04 1.73 -4.73
N CYS A 334 -19.36 2.17 -5.80
CA CYS A 334 -18.11 1.61 -6.31
C CYS A 334 -17.06 2.68 -6.57
N THR A 335 -15.80 2.44 -6.23
CA THR A 335 -14.71 3.38 -6.49
C THR A 335 -14.60 3.72 -7.98
N GLY A 336 -14.67 5.01 -8.33
CA GLY A 336 -14.70 5.51 -9.70
C GLY A 336 -16.09 5.53 -10.36
N GLY A 337 -17.14 5.07 -9.65
CA GLY A 337 -18.52 5.11 -10.12
C GLY A 337 -19.15 6.51 -10.04
N SER A 338 -20.34 6.64 -10.65
CA SER A 338 -21.10 7.88 -10.73
C SER A 338 -22.57 7.73 -10.31
N ASN A 339 -22.91 6.71 -9.52
CA ASN A 339 -24.30 6.46 -9.10
C ASN A 339 -24.75 7.25 -7.85
N GLY A 340 -23.96 8.24 -7.41
CA GLY A 340 -24.32 9.13 -6.31
C GLY A 340 -25.47 10.07 -6.68
N THR A 341 -26.22 10.52 -5.67
CA THR A 341 -27.29 11.51 -5.82
C THR A 341 -27.27 12.53 -4.68
N ALA A 342 -27.79 13.72 -4.93
CA ALA A 342 -28.02 14.73 -3.90
C ALA A 342 -29.35 15.44 -4.16
N THR A 343 -30.17 15.63 -3.12
CA THR A 343 -31.48 16.30 -3.18
C THR A 343 -31.49 17.48 -2.22
N ALA A 344 -31.88 18.65 -2.72
CA ALA A 344 -32.07 19.86 -1.96
C ALA A 344 -33.57 20.11 -1.72
N LEU A 345 -33.97 20.22 -0.44
CA LEU A 345 -35.32 20.62 -0.05
C LEU A 345 -35.29 22.07 0.42
N ALA A 346 -35.96 22.96 -0.31
CA ALA A 346 -35.98 24.40 -0.08
C ALA A 346 -37.17 24.84 0.80
N TYR A 347 -36.91 25.80 1.69
CA TYR A 347 -37.85 26.35 2.67
C TYR A 347 -37.67 27.86 2.83
N GLY A 348 -38.71 28.57 3.27
CA GLY A 348 -38.71 30.04 3.35
C GLY A 348 -38.81 30.73 1.98
N GLY A 349 -38.54 32.04 1.91
CA GLY A 349 -38.61 32.79 0.65
C GLY A 349 -39.98 32.81 -0.04
N VAL A 350 -39.99 32.98 -1.36
CA VAL A 350 -41.19 33.05 -2.23
C VAL A 350 -41.15 31.96 -3.30
N PRO A 351 -41.98 30.91 -3.25
CA PRO A 351 -42.02 29.87 -4.29
C PRO A 351 -42.57 30.38 -5.63
N PRO A 352 -42.28 29.69 -6.76
CA PRO A 352 -41.47 28.47 -6.88
C PRO A 352 -39.96 28.74 -6.71
N TYR A 353 -39.22 27.66 -6.46
CA TYR A 353 -37.75 27.68 -6.34
C TYR A 353 -37.08 27.13 -7.61
N THR A 354 -35.92 27.66 -7.95
CA THR A 354 -35.00 27.11 -8.96
C THR A 354 -33.71 26.65 -8.29
N TYR A 355 -33.01 25.71 -8.94
CA TYR A 355 -31.80 25.07 -8.41
C TYR A 355 -30.67 25.22 -9.42
N LEU A 356 -29.44 25.35 -8.93
CA LEU A 356 -28.23 25.32 -9.74
C LEU A 356 -27.14 24.53 -9.00
N TRP A 357 -26.87 23.32 -9.47
CA TRP A 357 -25.83 22.45 -8.91
C TRP A 357 -24.44 22.75 -9.52
N SER A 358 -23.39 22.67 -8.73
CA SER A 358 -22.01 22.83 -9.18
C SER A 358 -21.06 21.83 -8.49
N PRO A 359 -20.15 21.17 -9.23
CA PRO A 359 -20.13 21.06 -10.69
C PRO A 359 -21.36 20.31 -11.23
N GLY A 360 -21.68 20.49 -12.52
CA GLY A 360 -22.71 19.69 -13.22
C GLY A 360 -23.94 20.46 -13.74
N GLN A 361 -24.21 21.67 -13.24
CA GLN A 361 -25.26 22.58 -13.75
C GLN A 361 -26.69 21.98 -13.81
N ALA A 362 -26.99 20.95 -13.02
CA ALA A 362 -28.34 20.41 -12.91
C ALA A 362 -29.30 21.48 -12.36
N LEU A 363 -30.54 21.48 -12.87
CA LEU A 363 -31.56 22.50 -12.58
C LEU A 363 -32.74 21.98 -11.74
N SER A 364 -32.73 20.68 -11.42
CA SER A 364 -33.72 19.99 -10.58
C SER A 364 -33.34 20.00 -9.10
N ALA A 365 -34.35 19.83 -8.23
CA ALA A 365 -34.15 19.69 -6.79
C ALA A 365 -33.22 18.50 -6.44
N THR A 366 -33.26 17.43 -7.25
CA THR A 366 -32.33 16.29 -7.17
C THR A 366 -31.34 16.34 -8.33
N ALA A 367 -30.05 16.25 -8.02
CA ALA A 367 -28.98 15.92 -8.94
C ALA A 367 -28.65 14.42 -8.85
N THR A 368 -28.50 13.78 -10.00
CA THR A 368 -28.21 12.34 -10.14
C THR A 368 -26.99 12.13 -11.03
N GLY A 369 -26.39 10.95 -11.01
CA GLY A 369 -25.23 10.66 -11.85
C GLY A 369 -23.93 11.27 -11.29
N LEU A 370 -23.84 11.50 -9.98
CA LEU A 370 -22.72 12.19 -9.33
C LEU A 370 -21.57 11.22 -9.02
N PRO A 371 -20.35 11.45 -9.55
CA PRO A 371 -19.13 10.85 -9.03
C PRO A 371 -18.81 11.31 -7.61
N ALA A 372 -17.89 10.59 -6.94
CA ALA A 372 -17.35 11.05 -5.66
C ALA A 372 -16.62 12.39 -5.80
N GLY A 373 -16.90 13.31 -4.90
CA GLY A 373 -16.45 14.69 -4.96
C GLY A 373 -17.27 15.62 -4.07
N THR A 374 -16.94 16.90 -4.13
CA THR A 374 -17.61 17.96 -3.35
C THR A 374 -18.44 18.83 -4.27
N TYR A 375 -19.72 18.99 -3.93
CA TYR A 375 -20.69 19.77 -4.69
C TYR A 375 -21.22 20.96 -3.88
N SER A 376 -21.85 21.89 -4.58
CA SER A 376 -22.71 22.90 -4.00
C SER A 376 -24.02 22.98 -4.79
N VAL A 377 -25.06 23.51 -4.14
CA VAL A 377 -26.31 23.89 -4.80
C VAL A 377 -26.69 25.28 -4.37
N THR A 378 -26.98 26.13 -5.34
CA THR A 378 -27.65 27.42 -5.09
C THR A 378 -29.13 27.26 -5.39
N VAL A 379 -29.95 27.49 -4.38
CA VAL A 379 -31.40 27.61 -4.50
C VAL A 379 -31.73 29.09 -4.67
N THR A 380 -32.61 29.41 -5.61
CA THR A 380 -33.11 30.78 -5.83
C THR A 380 -34.63 30.78 -5.73
N ASP A 381 -35.21 31.72 -5.00
CA ASP A 381 -36.67 31.90 -4.94
C ASP A 381 -37.18 32.83 -6.04
N ARG A 382 -38.50 32.91 -6.23
CA ARG A 382 -39.12 33.77 -7.25
C ARG A 382 -38.89 35.27 -6.99
N ALA A 383 -38.59 35.68 -5.76
CA ALA A 383 -38.24 37.07 -5.43
C ALA A 383 -36.77 37.41 -5.73
N GLY A 384 -35.96 36.43 -6.13
CA GLY A 384 -34.53 36.59 -6.43
C GLY A 384 -33.62 36.39 -5.22
N SER A 385 -34.15 35.98 -4.07
CA SER A 385 -33.35 35.60 -2.91
C SER A 385 -32.59 34.31 -3.21
N THR A 386 -31.30 34.23 -2.83
CA THR A 386 -30.48 33.03 -3.03
C THR A 386 -30.00 32.43 -1.71
N PHE A 387 -29.86 31.11 -1.69
CA PHE A 387 -29.25 30.36 -0.59
C PHE A 387 -28.37 29.25 -1.17
N THR A 388 -27.10 29.23 -0.80
CA THR A 388 -26.14 28.23 -1.29
C THR A 388 -25.75 27.27 -0.17
N VAL A 389 -25.99 25.98 -0.38
CA VAL A 389 -25.36 24.94 0.44
C VAL A 389 -24.06 24.54 -0.25
N ALA A 390 -22.93 24.80 0.41
CA ALA A 390 -21.61 24.39 -0.03
C ALA A 390 -21.15 23.09 0.65
N ASN A 391 -20.08 22.49 0.13
CA ASN A 391 -19.41 21.34 0.73
C ASN A 391 -20.26 20.06 0.86
N ILE A 392 -21.18 19.83 -0.08
CA ILE A 392 -21.98 18.61 -0.17
C ILE A 392 -21.05 17.48 -0.64
N ALA A 393 -20.58 16.66 0.29
CA ALA A 393 -19.69 15.54 -0.01
C ALA A 393 -20.46 14.33 -0.54
N ILE A 394 -20.09 13.85 -1.72
CA ILE A 394 -20.41 12.50 -2.21
C ILE A 394 -19.13 11.66 -2.07
N SER A 395 -19.21 10.62 -1.26
CA SER A 395 -18.13 9.67 -1.00
C SER A 395 -18.27 8.40 -1.84
N GLN A 396 -17.21 7.60 -1.86
CA GLN A 396 -17.12 6.26 -2.47
C GLN A 396 -16.28 5.36 -1.55
N PRO A 397 -16.29 4.02 -1.72
CA PRO A 397 -15.37 3.13 -1.03
C PRO A 397 -13.90 3.55 -1.23
N ALA A 398 -13.14 3.60 -0.13
CA ALA A 398 -11.76 4.08 -0.13
C ALA A 398 -10.77 3.16 -0.87
N SER A 399 -11.13 1.89 -1.04
CA SER A 399 -10.33 0.89 -1.77
C SER A 399 -11.16 0.32 -2.91
N ALA A 400 -10.69 0.50 -4.14
CA ALA A 400 -11.30 -0.14 -5.31
C ALA A 400 -11.31 -1.67 -5.16
N LEU A 401 -12.32 -2.33 -5.73
CA LEU A 401 -12.27 -3.78 -5.90
C LEU A 401 -11.13 -4.10 -6.87
N THR A 402 -10.17 -4.88 -6.39
CA THR A 402 -9.05 -5.40 -7.17
C THR A 402 -8.96 -6.91 -6.97
N GLY A 403 -8.08 -7.55 -7.73
CA GLY A 403 -7.83 -8.97 -7.61
C GLY A 403 -6.85 -9.45 -8.65
N SER A 404 -6.09 -10.48 -8.31
CA SER A 404 -5.21 -11.20 -9.23
C SER A 404 -5.76 -12.61 -9.44
N ALA A 405 -5.96 -12.99 -10.71
CA ALA A 405 -6.17 -14.38 -11.08
C ALA A 405 -4.81 -15.05 -11.25
N SER A 406 -4.71 -16.32 -10.83
CA SER A 406 -3.49 -17.12 -10.92
C SER A 406 -3.81 -18.57 -11.30
N VAL A 407 -2.96 -19.16 -12.13
CA VAL A 407 -2.97 -20.60 -12.40
C VAL A 407 -2.27 -21.31 -11.24
N VAL A 408 -2.96 -22.23 -10.57
CA VAL A 408 -2.39 -22.94 -9.40
C VAL A 408 -1.82 -24.31 -9.77
N ALA A 409 -2.28 -24.91 -10.87
CA ALA A 409 -1.71 -26.15 -11.39
C ALA A 409 -1.83 -26.23 -12.92
N HIS A 410 -0.71 -26.52 -13.59
CA HIS A 410 -0.68 -27.01 -14.96
C HIS A 410 -0.85 -28.55 -14.99
N PRO A 411 -1.36 -29.13 -16.08
CA PRO A 411 -1.79 -30.53 -16.09
C PRO A 411 -0.63 -31.53 -16.09
N VAL A 412 -0.93 -32.76 -15.66
CA VAL A 412 -0.14 -33.97 -15.91
C VAL A 412 -1.07 -35.08 -16.40
N GLY A 413 -0.98 -35.42 -17.69
CA GLY A 413 -1.66 -36.59 -18.27
C GLY A 413 -3.05 -36.38 -18.90
N SER A 414 -3.50 -37.40 -19.62
CA SER A 414 -4.59 -37.38 -20.63
C SER A 414 -6.03 -37.22 -20.10
N ASN A 415 -6.21 -37.00 -18.80
CA ASN A 415 -7.49 -36.68 -18.16
C ASN A 415 -7.42 -35.41 -17.28
N ALA A 416 -6.28 -34.70 -17.28
CA ALA A 416 -6.00 -33.67 -16.29
C ALA A 416 -6.63 -32.32 -16.66
N THR A 417 -7.76 -32.03 -16.04
CA THR A 417 -8.32 -30.68 -16.00
C THR A 417 -7.51 -29.77 -15.08
N GLY A 418 -7.16 -28.57 -15.54
CA GLY A 418 -6.39 -27.61 -14.75
C GLY A 418 -7.20 -26.92 -13.65
N ARG A 419 -6.49 -26.13 -12.82
CA ARG A 419 -7.04 -25.39 -11.69
C ARG A 419 -6.59 -23.93 -11.71
N ALA A 420 -7.55 -23.02 -11.59
CA ALA A 420 -7.31 -21.59 -11.38
C ALA A 420 -7.93 -21.10 -10.08
N SER A 421 -7.40 -20.00 -9.54
CA SER A 421 -7.98 -19.28 -8.41
C SER A 421 -7.81 -17.77 -8.56
N VAL A 422 -8.67 -17.00 -7.90
CA VAL A 422 -8.60 -15.53 -7.91
C VAL A 422 -8.60 -14.99 -6.50
N SER A 423 -7.61 -14.17 -6.16
CA SER A 423 -7.50 -13.51 -4.85
C SER A 423 -7.99 -12.08 -4.93
N PRO A 424 -9.27 -11.79 -4.59
CA PRO A 424 -9.78 -10.42 -4.52
C PRO A 424 -9.25 -9.65 -3.31
N SER A 425 -9.15 -8.33 -3.45
CA SER A 425 -8.79 -7.41 -2.38
C SER A 425 -9.34 -6.00 -2.64
N GLY A 426 -9.71 -5.28 -1.58
CA GLY A 426 -10.46 -4.02 -1.69
C GLY A 426 -11.93 -4.24 -2.04
N GLY A 427 -12.71 -3.18 -2.26
CA GLY A 427 -14.17 -3.26 -2.33
C GLY A 427 -14.82 -3.61 -0.98
N THR A 428 -16.07 -4.06 -1.04
CA THR A 428 -16.91 -4.35 0.14
C THR A 428 -16.98 -5.86 0.42
N PRO A 429 -16.52 -6.36 1.58
CA PRO A 429 -16.46 -7.79 1.87
C PRO A 429 -17.80 -8.51 1.67
N GLY A 430 -17.73 -9.65 0.98
CA GLY A 430 -18.90 -10.44 0.56
C GLY A 430 -18.80 -10.88 -0.90
N TYR A 431 -17.60 -11.27 -1.35
CA TYR A 431 -17.33 -11.53 -2.76
C TYR A 431 -18.06 -12.77 -3.28
N THR A 432 -18.62 -12.62 -4.47
CA THR A 432 -19.18 -13.69 -5.31
C THR A 432 -18.33 -13.87 -6.56
N TYR A 433 -18.35 -15.06 -7.13
CA TYR A 433 -17.52 -15.44 -8.27
C TYR A 433 -18.39 -16.04 -9.37
N TYR A 434 -18.03 -15.80 -10.63
CA TYR A 434 -18.60 -16.48 -11.78
C TYR A 434 -17.52 -16.74 -12.82
N TRP A 435 -17.23 -18.01 -13.08
CA TRP A 435 -16.22 -18.45 -14.04
C TRP A 435 -16.87 -18.78 -15.38
N THR A 436 -16.31 -18.27 -16.48
CA THR A 436 -16.69 -18.61 -17.84
C THR A 436 -15.52 -19.26 -18.58
N PRO A 437 -15.76 -20.29 -19.42
CA PRO A 437 -17.06 -20.88 -19.77
C PRO A 437 -17.57 -21.96 -18.77
N SER A 438 -16.89 -22.22 -17.66
CA SER A 438 -17.17 -23.38 -16.80
C SER A 438 -18.35 -23.23 -15.82
N ASN A 439 -18.96 -22.05 -15.73
CA ASN A 439 -20.10 -21.67 -14.88
C ASN A 439 -19.95 -22.00 -13.38
N GLN A 440 -18.71 -22.09 -12.89
CA GLN A 440 -18.41 -22.28 -11.46
C GLN A 440 -18.52 -20.98 -10.67
N THR A 441 -18.84 -21.07 -9.38
CA THR A 441 -19.11 -19.91 -8.50
C THR A 441 -18.20 -19.80 -7.28
N THR A 442 -17.13 -20.58 -7.23
CA THR A 442 -16.17 -20.65 -6.13
C THR A 442 -14.90 -19.83 -6.40
N PHE A 443 -14.21 -19.39 -5.34
CA PHE A 443 -12.89 -18.73 -5.39
C PHE A 443 -11.84 -19.47 -6.24
N THR A 444 -11.94 -20.80 -6.25
CA THR A 444 -11.18 -21.72 -7.09
C THR A 444 -12.12 -22.35 -8.11
N ALA A 445 -11.70 -22.43 -9.36
CA ALA A 445 -12.32 -23.29 -10.35
C ALA A 445 -11.40 -24.47 -10.69
N THR A 446 -11.99 -25.66 -10.76
CA THR A 446 -11.35 -26.91 -11.19
C THR A 446 -12.03 -27.38 -12.49
N GLY A 447 -11.68 -28.54 -13.04
CA GLY A 447 -12.37 -29.02 -14.25
C GLY A 447 -12.05 -28.20 -15.51
N LEU A 448 -11.04 -27.32 -15.49
CA LEU A 448 -10.78 -26.37 -16.56
C LEU A 448 -9.97 -27.02 -17.70
N ALA A 449 -10.53 -26.97 -18.92
CA ALA A 449 -9.81 -27.30 -20.15
C ALA A 449 -8.75 -26.24 -20.48
N ALA A 450 -7.81 -26.56 -21.37
CA ALA A 450 -6.88 -25.57 -21.92
C ALA A 450 -7.64 -24.46 -22.69
N GLY A 451 -7.11 -23.24 -22.64
CA GLY A 451 -7.75 -22.04 -23.16
C GLY A 451 -7.85 -20.92 -22.12
N THR A 452 -8.47 -19.81 -22.51
CA THR A 452 -8.72 -18.67 -21.62
C THR A 452 -10.02 -18.88 -20.85
N HIS A 453 -9.95 -18.75 -19.52
CA HIS A 453 -11.09 -18.67 -18.63
C HIS A 453 -11.17 -17.25 -18.06
N THR A 454 -12.38 -16.73 -17.89
CA THR A 454 -12.61 -15.41 -17.29
C THR A 454 -13.41 -15.58 -16.01
N VAL A 455 -12.90 -15.05 -14.90
CA VAL A 455 -13.65 -14.93 -13.65
C VAL A 455 -14.13 -13.51 -13.46
N SER A 456 -15.45 -13.36 -13.37
CA SER A 456 -16.10 -12.16 -12.85
C SER A 456 -16.17 -12.29 -11.34
N VAL A 457 -15.56 -11.33 -10.63
CA VAL A 457 -15.65 -11.22 -9.17
C VAL A 457 -16.49 -10.00 -8.84
N MET A 458 -17.54 -10.18 -8.05
CA MET A 458 -18.44 -9.11 -7.65
C MET A 458 -18.52 -9.00 -6.13
N ASP A 459 -18.38 -7.79 -5.61
CA ASP A 459 -18.42 -7.49 -4.17
C ASP A 459 -19.86 -7.29 -3.63
N ALA A 460 -20.00 -7.06 -2.33
CA ALA A 460 -21.32 -6.88 -1.70
C ALA A 460 -22.08 -5.61 -2.13
N ASN A 461 -21.41 -4.65 -2.77
CA ASN A 461 -22.02 -3.44 -3.34
C ASN A 461 -22.33 -3.60 -4.85
N ALA A 462 -22.23 -4.83 -5.38
CA ALA A 462 -22.35 -5.16 -6.80
C ALA A 462 -21.27 -4.52 -7.70
N CYS A 463 -20.11 -4.17 -7.14
CA CYS A 463 -18.96 -3.74 -7.92
C CYS A 463 -18.28 -4.96 -8.54
N GLN A 464 -18.12 -5.00 -9.86
CA GLN A 464 -17.55 -6.14 -10.60
C GLN A 464 -16.17 -5.84 -11.18
N ILE A 465 -15.28 -6.83 -11.12
CA ILE A 465 -14.07 -6.91 -11.94
C ILE A 465 -14.02 -8.23 -12.71
N ASP A 466 -13.53 -8.21 -13.94
CA ASP A 466 -13.23 -9.41 -14.70
C ASP A 466 -11.72 -9.67 -14.71
N ARG A 467 -11.30 -10.93 -14.57
CA ARG A 467 -9.91 -11.36 -14.69
C ARG A 467 -9.81 -12.58 -15.59
N ASN A 468 -8.91 -12.51 -16.56
CA ASN A 468 -8.58 -13.63 -17.42
C ASN A 468 -7.49 -14.51 -16.79
N VAL A 469 -7.51 -15.78 -17.12
CA VAL A 469 -6.45 -16.74 -16.84
C VAL A 469 -6.35 -17.72 -18.00
N THR A 470 -5.15 -17.93 -18.53
CA THR A 470 -4.93 -18.81 -19.67
C THR A 470 -4.25 -20.09 -19.21
N LEU A 471 -4.89 -21.23 -19.44
CA LEU A 471 -4.31 -22.55 -19.24
C LEU A 471 -3.75 -23.03 -20.58
N ILE A 472 -2.47 -23.34 -20.66
CA ILE A 472 -1.91 -24.01 -21.84
C ILE A 472 -2.08 -25.53 -21.73
N ALA A 473 -2.32 -26.18 -22.85
CA ALA A 473 -2.30 -27.64 -22.93
C ALA A 473 -0.85 -28.14 -22.80
N GLN A 474 -0.63 -29.21 -22.05
CA GLN A 474 0.68 -29.85 -21.95
C GLN A 474 1.01 -30.53 -23.28
N ALA A 475 2.24 -30.33 -23.77
CA ALA A 475 2.76 -31.03 -24.94
C ALA A 475 2.91 -32.53 -24.62
N PRO A 476 2.32 -33.44 -25.41
CA PRO A 476 2.57 -34.87 -25.29
C PRO A 476 4.06 -35.18 -25.43
N THR A 477 4.59 -36.05 -24.57
CA THR A 477 6.00 -36.43 -24.57
C THR A 477 6.21 -37.83 -25.15
N VAL A 478 7.32 -38.04 -25.86
CA VAL A 478 7.75 -39.38 -26.28
C VAL A 478 8.24 -40.12 -25.04
N GLN A 479 7.61 -41.25 -24.73
CA GLN A 479 8.02 -42.14 -23.64
C GLN A 479 9.09 -43.15 -24.08
N SER A 480 8.95 -43.68 -25.30
CA SER A 480 9.89 -44.64 -25.89
C SER A 480 9.78 -44.70 -27.41
N VAL A 481 10.85 -45.20 -28.04
CA VAL A 481 10.85 -45.55 -29.47
C VAL A 481 11.25 -47.01 -29.62
N ALA A 482 10.30 -47.84 -30.02
CA ALA A 482 10.58 -49.20 -30.45
C ALA A 482 11.21 -49.18 -31.85
N VAL A 483 12.29 -49.93 -32.01
CA VAL A 483 13.06 -50.07 -33.24
C VAL A 483 12.81 -51.46 -33.86
N PRO A 484 13.20 -51.70 -35.14
CA PRO A 484 13.10 -53.02 -35.75
C PRO A 484 13.79 -54.10 -34.91
N ALA A 485 13.34 -55.35 -35.06
CA ALA A 485 14.02 -56.49 -34.44
C ALA A 485 15.46 -56.61 -34.97
N GLY A 486 16.38 -57.09 -34.13
CA GLY A 486 17.74 -57.39 -34.56
C GLY A 486 17.76 -58.46 -35.65
N GLY A 487 18.50 -58.22 -36.73
CA GLY A 487 18.54 -59.05 -37.92
C GLY A 487 19.13 -58.29 -39.12
N THR A 488 19.29 -59.02 -40.22
CA THR A 488 19.82 -58.48 -41.49
C THR A 488 18.70 -58.29 -42.50
N TYR A 489 18.56 -57.07 -43.02
CA TYR A 489 17.47 -56.68 -43.91
C TYR A 489 18.00 -56.37 -45.32
N GLY A 490 17.53 -57.15 -46.30
CA GLY A 490 17.81 -56.92 -47.73
C GLY A 490 16.82 -55.99 -48.41
N ALA A 491 17.15 -55.56 -49.63
CA ALA A 491 16.30 -54.68 -50.44
C ALA A 491 14.85 -55.20 -50.57
N GLY A 492 13.87 -54.31 -50.38
CA GLY A 492 12.45 -54.65 -50.37
C GLY A 492 11.89 -55.09 -49.00
N GLN A 493 12.72 -55.42 -48.01
CA GLN A 493 12.27 -55.64 -46.64
C GLN A 493 11.94 -54.33 -45.93
N VAL A 494 11.08 -54.39 -44.91
CA VAL A 494 10.56 -53.21 -44.19
C VAL A 494 11.08 -53.13 -42.76
N LEU A 495 11.71 -52.02 -42.43
CA LEU A 495 12.07 -51.60 -41.08
C LEU A 495 10.91 -50.80 -40.48
N VAL A 496 10.34 -51.27 -39.37
CA VAL A 496 9.24 -50.59 -38.65
C VAL A 496 9.73 -50.00 -37.34
N PHE A 497 9.37 -48.75 -37.10
CA PHE A 497 9.64 -48.00 -35.87
C PHE A 497 8.31 -47.58 -35.25
N THR A 498 8.19 -47.65 -33.92
CA THR A 498 6.99 -47.19 -33.21
C THR A 498 7.37 -46.15 -32.16
N VAL A 499 6.91 -44.92 -32.34
CA VAL A 499 7.07 -43.82 -31.37
C VAL A 499 5.88 -43.83 -30.42
N ASN A 500 6.14 -44.10 -29.14
CA ASN A 500 5.11 -44.18 -28.11
C ASN A 500 5.07 -42.87 -27.31
N TYR A 501 3.91 -42.22 -27.32
CA TYR A 501 3.61 -41.00 -26.57
C TYR A 501 2.87 -41.30 -25.27
N ASP A 502 2.83 -40.33 -24.35
CA ASP A 502 2.02 -40.34 -23.13
C ASP A 502 0.52 -40.05 -23.35
N ALA A 503 0.13 -39.60 -24.55
CA ALA A 503 -1.24 -39.28 -24.93
C ALA A 503 -1.52 -39.62 -26.41
N PRO A 504 -2.79 -39.81 -26.81
CA PRO A 504 -3.16 -40.03 -28.21
C PRO A 504 -2.80 -38.85 -29.13
N ILE A 505 -2.17 -39.12 -30.27
CA ILE A 505 -1.69 -38.11 -31.22
C ILE A 505 -2.50 -38.14 -32.51
N ILE A 506 -3.03 -36.98 -32.92
CA ILE A 506 -3.56 -36.73 -34.25
C ILE A 506 -2.41 -36.33 -35.17
N VAL A 507 -2.28 -37.04 -36.29
CA VAL A 507 -1.29 -36.79 -37.32
C VAL A 507 -1.93 -36.10 -38.51
N SER A 508 -1.32 -35.02 -39.00
CA SER A 508 -1.59 -34.44 -40.32
C SER A 508 -0.31 -34.40 -41.16
N GLY A 509 -0.44 -34.41 -42.49
CA GLY A 509 0.71 -34.44 -43.40
C GLY A 509 1.48 -35.77 -43.38
N THR A 510 2.79 -35.71 -43.64
CA THR A 510 3.65 -36.90 -43.81
C THR A 510 4.94 -36.80 -42.98
N PRO A 511 4.84 -36.79 -41.63
CA PRO A 511 6.03 -36.79 -40.77
C PRO A 511 6.90 -38.03 -41.04
N ARG A 512 8.20 -37.91 -40.77
CA ARG A 512 9.20 -38.94 -41.09
C ARG A 512 10.34 -38.97 -40.08
N ILE A 513 10.83 -40.16 -39.77
CA ILE A 513 12.05 -40.35 -38.98
C ILE A 513 13.24 -40.36 -39.94
N GLN A 514 14.25 -39.52 -39.69
CA GLN A 514 15.50 -39.56 -40.43
C GLN A 514 16.37 -40.71 -39.93
N LEU A 515 16.87 -41.51 -40.88
CA LEU A 515 17.77 -42.62 -40.66
C LEU A 515 19.12 -42.36 -41.33
N THR A 516 20.18 -42.93 -40.78
CA THR A 516 21.46 -43.15 -41.45
C THR A 516 21.64 -44.65 -41.61
N ILE A 517 21.93 -45.10 -42.83
CA ILE A 517 22.16 -46.49 -43.20
C ILE A 517 23.52 -46.55 -43.91
N GLY A 518 24.56 -46.94 -43.16
CA GLY A 518 25.95 -46.77 -43.55
C GLY A 518 26.29 -45.29 -43.78
N SER A 519 26.62 -44.93 -45.02
CA SER A 519 26.84 -43.52 -45.42
C SER A 519 25.59 -42.82 -45.98
N ASN A 520 24.47 -43.52 -46.13
CA ASN A 520 23.26 -43.00 -46.77
C ASN A 520 22.28 -42.40 -45.76
N ILE A 521 21.78 -41.19 -46.03
CA ILE A 521 20.60 -40.66 -45.34
C ILE A 521 19.34 -41.24 -46.00
N ARG A 522 18.44 -41.77 -45.16
CA ARG A 522 17.14 -42.35 -45.54
C ARG A 522 16.04 -41.82 -44.61
N TYR A 523 14.78 -42.13 -44.92
CA TYR A 523 13.63 -41.65 -44.14
C TYR A 523 12.57 -42.74 -43.98
N ALA A 524 12.26 -43.13 -42.74
CA ALA A 524 11.08 -43.91 -42.43
C ALA A 524 9.86 -42.98 -42.43
N THR A 525 8.93 -43.20 -43.36
CA THR A 525 7.72 -42.39 -43.51
C THR A 525 6.62 -42.87 -42.56
N TYR A 526 5.80 -41.95 -42.06
CA TYR A 526 4.63 -42.27 -41.27
C TYR A 526 3.72 -43.29 -41.97
N ALA A 527 3.39 -44.37 -41.27
CA ALA A 527 2.66 -45.53 -41.77
C ALA A 527 1.29 -45.73 -41.10
N GLY A 528 1.08 -45.21 -39.89
CA GLY A 528 -0.22 -45.30 -39.19
C GLY A 528 -0.15 -44.97 -37.70
N GLY A 529 -1.30 -44.96 -37.03
CA GLY A 529 -1.40 -44.75 -35.57
C GLY A 529 -2.10 -43.46 -35.12
N THR A 530 -2.50 -42.58 -36.03
CA THR A 530 -3.28 -41.36 -35.72
C THR A 530 -4.52 -41.67 -34.87
N GLY A 531 -4.79 -40.83 -33.86
CA GLY A 531 -5.81 -41.06 -32.85
C GLY A 531 -5.39 -42.04 -31.74
N THR A 532 -4.16 -42.56 -31.76
CA THR A 532 -3.61 -43.44 -30.72
C THR A 532 -2.30 -42.88 -30.17
N ALA A 533 -1.81 -43.43 -29.06
CA ALA A 533 -0.54 -43.03 -28.47
C ALA A 533 0.70 -43.65 -29.16
N ALA A 534 0.52 -44.59 -30.08
CA ALA A 534 1.61 -45.31 -30.75
C ALA A 534 1.61 -45.00 -32.25
N LEU A 535 2.61 -44.24 -32.72
CA LEU A 535 2.76 -43.86 -34.12
C LEU A 535 3.77 -44.78 -34.82
N SER A 536 3.34 -45.44 -35.88
CA SER A 536 4.15 -46.33 -36.70
C SER A 536 4.78 -45.56 -37.87
N PHE A 537 6.08 -45.78 -38.08
CA PHE A 537 6.86 -45.29 -39.21
C PHE A 537 7.55 -46.48 -39.88
N ALA A 538 7.59 -46.49 -41.21
CA ALA A 538 8.14 -47.59 -41.99
C ALA A 538 9.17 -47.11 -43.01
N TYR A 539 10.27 -47.84 -43.15
CA TYR A 539 11.25 -47.68 -44.21
C TYR A 539 11.42 -48.99 -44.98
N THR A 540 11.21 -48.96 -46.30
CA THR A 540 11.54 -50.10 -47.18
C THR A 540 12.98 -49.96 -47.65
N VAL A 541 13.81 -50.96 -47.35
CA VAL A 541 15.24 -50.99 -47.73
C VAL A 541 15.38 -50.87 -49.25
N GLN A 542 16.23 -49.97 -49.71
CA GLN A 542 16.49 -49.72 -51.12
C GLN A 542 17.70 -50.54 -51.62
N ALA A 543 17.74 -50.78 -52.92
CA ALA A 543 18.90 -51.41 -53.55
C ALA A 543 20.13 -50.49 -53.41
N GLY A 544 21.26 -51.05 -52.94
CA GLY A 544 22.50 -50.30 -52.68
C GLY A 544 22.61 -49.74 -51.26
N ASP A 545 21.62 -49.95 -50.38
CA ASP A 545 21.81 -49.73 -48.95
C ASP A 545 22.68 -50.84 -48.36
N ALA A 546 23.67 -50.45 -47.54
CA ALA A 546 24.52 -51.37 -46.80
C ALA A 546 24.94 -50.72 -45.47
N ASP A 547 24.81 -51.46 -44.37
CA ASP A 547 25.10 -51.05 -43.01
C ASP A 547 25.43 -52.31 -42.18
N MET A 548 26.63 -52.35 -41.59
CA MET A 548 27.17 -53.53 -40.89
C MET A 548 27.47 -53.28 -39.40
N ASP A 549 27.45 -52.02 -38.97
CA ASP A 549 27.61 -51.57 -37.58
C ASP A 549 26.26 -51.20 -36.91
N GLY A 550 25.18 -51.15 -37.71
CA GLY A 550 23.80 -50.99 -37.30
C GLY A 550 23.29 -49.58 -37.58
N ILE A 551 22.07 -49.49 -38.13
CA ILE A 551 21.48 -48.22 -38.55
C ILE A 551 21.45 -47.19 -37.42
N ALA A 552 21.53 -45.90 -37.75
CA ALA A 552 21.32 -44.82 -36.78
C ALA A 552 19.99 -44.10 -37.02
N VAL A 553 19.30 -43.74 -35.92
CA VAL A 553 18.06 -42.94 -35.93
C VAL A 553 18.40 -41.52 -35.49
N MET A 554 18.19 -40.55 -36.37
CA MET A 554 18.68 -39.17 -36.18
C MET A 554 17.63 -38.23 -35.55
N GLY A 555 16.34 -38.46 -35.79
CA GLY A 555 15.26 -37.65 -35.24
C GLY A 555 13.96 -37.69 -36.04
N LEU A 556 12.88 -37.17 -35.46
CA LEU A 556 11.55 -37.10 -36.06
C LEU A 556 11.28 -35.71 -36.66
N GLY A 557 11.12 -35.64 -37.98
CA GLY A 557 10.82 -34.41 -38.71
C GLY A 557 9.36 -34.35 -39.17
N LEU A 558 8.71 -33.20 -38.96
CA LEU A 558 7.29 -33.02 -39.31
C LEU A 558 7.01 -32.98 -40.81
N ASN A 559 7.98 -32.59 -41.65
CA ASN A 559 7.87 -32.60 -43.12
C ASN A 559 6.59 -31.91 -43.67
N GLY A 560 6.27 -30.73 -43.12
CA GLY A 560 5.07 -29.97 -43.47
C GLY A 560 3.75 -30.47 -42.85
N GLY A 561 3.80 -31.54 -42.05
CA GLY A 561 2.69 -32.05 -41.25
C GLY A 561 2.66 -31.54 -39.82
N THR A 562 1.77 -32.12 -39.00
CA THR A 562 1.65 -31.83 -37.56
C THR A 562 1.49 -33.12 -36.75
N LEU A 563 1.98 -33.09 -35.52
CA LEU A 563 1.69 -34.06 -34.47
C LEU A 563 1.06 -33.29 -33.31
N SER A 564 -0.20 -33.56 -32.97
CA SER A 564 -0.89 -32.83 -31.90
C SER A 564 -1.81 -33.70 -31.06
N SER A 565 -2.03 -33.32 -29.80
CA SER A 565 -3.12 -33.85 -28.98
C SER A 565 -4.01 -32.69 -28.55
N GLY A 566 -5.23 -32.64 -29.09
CA GLY A 566 -6.09 -31.47 -29.02
C GLY A 566 -5.39 -30.23 -29.57
N ALA A 567 -5.20 -29.22 -28.73
CA ALA A 567 -4.54 -27.96 -29.09
C ALA A 567 -3.01 -27.93 -28.84
N ALA A 568 -2.42 -28.98 -28.23
CA ALA A 568 -0.98 -29.04 -27.98
C ALA A 568 -0.23 -29.73 -29.13
N SER A 569 0.89 -29.14 -29.57
CA SER A 569 1.88 -29.84 -30.39
C SER A 569 2.60 -30.89 -29.55
N ALA A 570 2.83 -32.07 -30.13
CA ALA A 570 3.61 -33.14 -29.49
C ALA A 570 5.12 -32.90 -29.62
N ASP A 571 5.89 -33.42 -28.67
CA ASP A 571 7.36 -33.44 -28.73
C ASP A 571 7.86 -34.26 -29.93
N THR A 572 8.92 -33.79 -30.58
CA THR A 572 9.60 -34.49 -31.68
C THR A 572 10.94 -35.10 -31.24
N THR A 573 11.32 -34.93 -29.97
CA THR A 573 12.53 -35.52 -29.38
C THR A 573 12.31 -37.02 -29.15
N LEU A 574 13.14 -37.85 -29.76
CA LEU A 574 13.03 -39.30 -29.68
C LEU A 574 13.68 -39.84 -28.39
N ASN A 575 12.95 -39.73 -27.28
CA ASN A 575 13.41 -40.22 -25.98
C ASN A 575 13.38 -41.76 -25.89
N SER A 576 14.27 -42.33 -25.07
CA SER A 576 14.34 -43.78 -24.79
C SER A 576 14.32 -44.65 -26.06
N LEU A 577 15.18 -44.29 -27.02
CA LEU A 577 15.38 -45.02 -28.27
C LEU A 577 16.00 -46.40 -28.00
N GLY A 578 15.39 -47.46 -28.55
CA GLY A 578 15.95 -48.81 -28.50
C GLY A 578 17.28 -48.94 -29.27
N SER A 579 18.14 -49.87 -28.87
CA SER A 579 19.43 -50.11 -29.54
C SER A 579 19.23 -50.64 -30.97
N THR A 580 19.87 -49.97 -31.93
CA THR A 580 19.83 -50.32 -33.36
C THR A 580 21.07 -51.05 -33.86
N THR A 581 22.07 -51.29 -33.00
CA THR A 581 23.35 -51.98 -33.34
C THR A 581 23.14 -53.38 -33.93
N GLY A 582 22.02 -54.04 -33.61
CA GLY A 582 21.64 -55.34 -34.18
C GLY A 582 20.81 -55.27 -35.46
N VAL A 583 20.45 -54.08 -35.95
CA VAL A 583 19.60 -53.88 -37.13
C VAL A 583 20.50 -53.57 -38.32
N LEU A 584 20.89 -54.62 -39.05
CA LEU A 584 21.85 -54.57 -40.16
C LEU A 584 21.13 -54.49 -41.50
N VAL A 585 21.76 -53.86 -42.50
CA VAL A 585 21.17 -53.70 -43.84
C VAL A 585 22.17 -54.15 -44.90
N GLY A 586 21.71 -54.92 -45.89
CA GLY A 586 22.57 -55.28 -47.01
C GLY A 586 22.06 -56.46 -47.84
N THR A 587 22.68 -56.66 -49.01
CA THR A 587 22.45 -57.82 -49.87
C THR A 587 23.56 -58.86 -49.68
N PRO A 588 23.26 -60.17 -49.79
CA PRO A 588 24.29 -61.20 -49.87
C PRO A 588 25.27 -60.88 -51.02
N PRO A 589 26.56 -61.26 -50.91
CA PRO A 589 27.51 -61.13 -52.01
C PRO A 589 27.01 -61.88 -53.25
N THR A 590 27.23 -61.33 -54.44
CA THR A 590 27.14 -62.08 -55.69
C THR A 590 28.46 -62.79 -55.93
N VAL A 591 28.47 -64.12 -55.99
CA VAL A 591 29.66 -64.91 -56.34
C VAL A 591 29.34 -65.67 -57.62
N THR A 592 29.98 -65.33 -58.74
CA THR A 592 29.76 -66.02 -60.01
C THR A 592 30.93 -66.93 -60.39
N ASP A 593 30.59 -68.11 -60.92
CA ASP A 593 31.51 -69.14 -61.41
C ASP A 593 32.56 -68.56 -62.37
N ALA A 594 32.14 -67.71 -63.31
CA ALA A 594 33.02 -67.03 -64.26
C ALA A 594 34.08 -66.08 -63.64
N ARG A 595 34.02 -65.81 -62.33
CA ARG A 595 35.03 -65.05 -61.57
C ARG A 595 35.86 -65.90 -60.63
N ILE A 596 35.58 -67.21 -60.54
CA ILE A 596 36.41 -68.19 -59.86
C ILE A 596 37.43 -68.71 -60.87
N THR A 597 38.69 -68.90 -60.45
CA THR A 597 39.73 -69.52 -61.28
C THR A 597 40.63 -70.41 -60.44
N LEU A 598 41.08 -71.52 -61.03
CA LEU A 598 42.04 -72.45 -60.44
C LEU A 598 43.40 -72.34 -61.14
N SER A 599 44.47 -72.49 -60.37
CA SER A 599 45.86 -72.44 -60.85
C SER A 599 46.80 -73.28 -59.97
N GLY A 600 47.99 -73.61 -60.49
CA GLY A 600 49.05 -74.28 -59.73
C GLY A 600 49.32 -75.74 -60.12
N GLY A 601 48.60 -76.29 -61.09
CA GLY A 601 48.90 -77.60 -61.67
C GLY A 601 50.16 -77.56 -62.52
N THR A 602 51.03 -78.57 -62.40
CA THR A 602 52.31 -78.66 -63.13
C THR A 602 52.49 -79.97 -63.90
N GLY A 603 51.41 -80.72 -64.11
CA GLY A 603 51.33 -81.89 -64.99
C GLY A 603 51.11 -81.53 -66.47
N THR A 604 50.93 -82.55 -67.30
CA THR A 604 50.63 -82.36 -68.73
C THR A 604 49.22 -81.81 -68.93
N GLY A 605 49.08 -80.71 -69.68
CA GLY A 605 47.79 -80.04 -69.89
C GLY A 605 47.26 -79.36 -68.62
N ASP A 606 48.16 -78.83 -67.79
CA ASP A 606 47.88 -78.15 -66.52
C ASP A 606 47.15 -79.02 -65.47
N ALA A 607 47.13 -80.34 -65.68
CA ALA A 607 46.66 -81.31 -64.69
C ALA A 607 47.46 -81.19 -63.39
N TYR A 608 46.79 -81.35 -62.25
CA TYR A 608 47.44 -81.26 -60.95
C TYR A 608 48.05 -82.60 -60.54
N LYS A 609 49.29 -82.58 -60.06
CA LYS A 609 50.01 -83.78 -59.61
C LYS A 609 50.45 -83.70 -58.15
N ARG A 610 51.00 -84.81 -57.65
CA ARG A 610 51.50 -84.93 -56.26
C ARG A 610 52.52 -83.82 -55.97
N GLY A 611 52.30 -83.06 -54.89
CA GLY A 611 53.17 -81.96 -54.47
C GLY A 611 52.86 -80.61 -55.11
N ASP A 612 51.93 -80.54 -56.08
CA ASP A 612 51.39 -79.26 -56.52
C ASP A 612 50.56 -78.62 -55.39
N THR A 613 50.38 -77.30 -55.47
CA THR A 613 49.50 -76.54 -54.59
C THR A 613 48.38 -75.95 -55.44
N VAL A 614 47.15 -76.43 -55.25
CA VAL A 614 45.99 -75.85 -55.92
C VAL A 614 45.70 -74.49 -55.30
N SER A 615 45.64 -73.46 -56.15
CA SER A 615 45.38 -72.09 -55.74
C SER A 615 44.14 -71.58 -56.46
N ALA A 616 43.10 -71.30 -55.68
CA ALA A 616 41.84 -70.77 -56.15
C ALA A 616 41.80 -69.26 -55.93
N THR A 617 41.35 -68.51 -56.95
CA THR A 617 41.08 -67.08 -56.80
C THR A 617 39.65 -66.74 -57.15
N TRP A 618 39.07 -65.76 -56.44
CA TRP A 618 37.79 -65.14 -56.76
C TRP A 618 37.97 -63.64 -57.00
N ASN A 619 37.59 -63.18 -58.19
CA ASN A 619 37.74 -61.78 -58.59
C ASN A 619 36.52 -60.94 -58.15
N ASN A 620 36.67 -60.24 -57.03
CA ASN A 620 35.73 -59.24 -56.51
C ASN A 620 36.20 -57.79 -56.77
N SER A 621 37.12 -57.56 -57.70
CA SER A 621 37.51 -56.20 -58.10
C SER A 621 36.42 -55.51 -58.92
N ALA A 622 36.62 -54.24 -59.27
CA ALA A 622 35.69 -53.45 -60.10
C ALA A 622 35.40 -54.05 -61.49
N SER A 623 36.27 -54.92 -62.00
CA SER A 623 36.06 -55.65 -63.26
C SER A 623 35.49 -57.07 -63.06
N GLY A 624 35.36 -57.52 -61.80
CA GLY A 624 34.90 -58.83 -61.35
C GLY A 624 33.42 -58.84 -60.95
N ASP A 625 33.08 -59.49 -59.84
CA ASP A 625 31.74 -59.46 -59.23
C ASP A 625 31.46 -58.16 -58.45
N ASN A 626 32.50 -57.38 -58.14
CA ASN A 626 32.43 -56.00 -57.61
C ASN A 626 31.50 -55.79 -56.39
N ASN A 627 31.48 -56.72 -55.44
CA ASN A 627 30.73 -56.56 -54.19
C ASN A 627 31.45 -55.61 -53.23
N SER A 628 30.69 -54.69 -52.64
CA SER A 628 31.11 -53.92 -51.47
C SER A 628 30.91 -54.70 -50.17
N GLY A 629 31.61 -54.32 -49.10
CA GLY A 629 31.34 -54.82 -47.74
C GLY A 629 31.61 -56.32 -47.49
N ILE A 630 32.54 -56.94 -48.23
CA ILE A 630 32.97 -58.32 -47.97
C ILE A 630 33.82 -58.38 -46.69
N THR A 631 33.37 -59.15 -45.70
CA THR A 631 34.05 -59.34 -44.41
C THR A 631 34.87 -60.62 -44.32
N GLY A 632 34.63 -61.58 -45.21
CA GLY A 632 35.42 -62.80 -45.28
C GLY A 632 35.07 -63.65 -46.50
N VAL A 633 36.07 -64.37 -47.01
CA VAL A 633 35.90 -65.36 -48.07
C VAL A 633 36.61 -66.64 -47.66
N THR A 634 35.95 -67.78 -47.85
CA THR A 634 36.56 -69.10 -47.69
C THR A 634 36.43 -69.89 -48.98
N VAL A 635 37.36 -70.81 -49.20
CA VAL A 635 37.34 -71.74 -50.33
C VAL A 635 37.40 -73.16 -49.80
N ASP A 636 36.41 -73.98 -50.14
CA ASP A 636 36.44 -75.41 -49.85
C ASP A 636 37.22 -76.17 -50.94
N PHE A 637 38.25 -76.89 -50.50
CA PHE A 637 39.12 -77.76 -51.30
C PHE A 637 38.82 -79.26 -51.05
N SER A 638 37.67 -79.60 -50.46
CA SER A 638 37.30 -80.99 -50.14
C SER A 638 37.39 -81.96 -51.32
N ALA A 639 37.03 -81.53 -52.53
CA ALA A 639 37.19 -82.34 -53.74
C ALA A 639 38.66 -82.65 -54.10
N PHE A 640 39.61 -81.84 -53.61
CA PHE A 640 41.05 -82.00 -53.74
C PHE A 640 41.69 -82.64 -52.49
N GLY A 641 40.90 -83.27 -51.60
CA GLY A 641 41.38 -83.91 -50.38
C GLY A 641 41.55 -82.99 -49.17
N GLY A 642 41.12 -81.72 -49.28
CA GLY A 642 41.06 -80.82 -48.14
C GLY A 642 40.05 -81.28 -47.08
N GLY A 643 40.33 -81.00 -45.80
CA GLY A 643 39.42 -81.36 -44.70
C GLY A 643 38.45 -80.25 -44.30
N ALA A 644 38.85 -78.98 -44.43
CA ALA A 644 38.08 -77.82 -44.01
C ALA A 644 38.31 -76.64 -44.97
N ALA A 645 37.32 -75.76 -45.09
CA ALA A 645 37.40 -74.58 -45.95
C ALA A 645 38.52 -73.62 -45.49
N VAL A 646 39.35 -73.19 -46.44
CA VAL A 646 40.52 -72.33 -46.21
C VAL A 646 40.13 -70.87 -46.36
N ALA A 647 40.51 -70.03 -45.40
CA ALA A 647 40.30 -68.59 -45.48
C ALA A 647 41.15 -67.97 -46.60
N ALA A 648 40.53 -67.17 -47.46
CA ALA A 648 41.21 -66.47 -48.55
C ALA A 648 41.80 -65.13 -48.08
N SER A 649 42.96 -64.80 -48.60
CA SER A 649 43.60 -63.49 -48.45
C SER A 649 43.19 -62.57 -49.60
N ASN A 650 42.93 -61.29 -49.31
CA ASN A 650 42.53 -60.30 -50.31
C ASN A 650 43.73 -59.42 -50.72
N THR A 651 43.98 -59.30 -52.02
CA THR A 651 44.85 -58.28 -52.59
C THR A 651 44.09 -57.51 -53.69
N SER A 652 43.79 -56.24 -53.44
CA SER A 652 43.13 -55.33 -54.40
C SER A 652 41.80 -55.85 -55.01
N GLY A 653 41.04 -56.65 -54.24
CA GLY A 653 39.77 -57.23 -54.67
C GLY A 653 39.89 -58.65 -55.25
N LEU A 654 41.09 -59.19 -55.42
CA LEU A 654 41.30 -60.60 -55.72
C LEU A 654 41.48 -61.38 -54.42
N TRP A 655 40.55 -62.30 -54.14
CA TRP A 655 40.59 -63.19 -52.99
C TRP A 655 41.24 -64.51 -53.36
N THR A 656 42.35 -64.87 -52.71
CA THR A 656 43.14 -66.07 -53.02
C THR A 656 43.27 -66.98 -51.81
N ALA A 657 42.95 -68.26 -51.99
CA ALA A 657 43.24 -69.34 -51.05
C ALA A 657 43.98 -70.47 -51.77
N SER A 658 44.79 -71.24 -51.04
CA SER A 658 45.56 -72.33 -51.64
C SER A 658 45.63 -73.54 -50.71
N HIS A 659 45.74 -74.74 -51.29
CA HIS A 659 45.84 -76.01 -50.58
C HIS A 659 46.90 -76.93 -51.23
N PRO A 660 47.87 -77.48 -50.48
CA PRO A 660 48.81 -78.47 -51.01
C PRO A 660 48.09 -79.80 -51.24
N LEU A 661 48.33 -80.45 -52.38
CA LEU A 661 47.65 -81.69 -52.71
C LEU A 661 48.27 -82.90 -51.96
N PRO A 662 47.45 -83.69 -51.24
CA PRO A 662 47.92 -84.89 -50.55
C PRO A 662 48.17 -86.05 -51.52
N ASP A 663 48.83 -87.09 -51.02
CA ASP A 663 49.12 -88.31 -51.78
C ASP A 663 47.83 -89.12 -52.05
N GLY A 664 47.71 -89.68 -53.26
CA GLY A 664 46.69 -90.69 -53.57
C GLY A 664 45.35 -90.19 -54.09
N ILE A 665 45.31 -89.02 -54.74
CA ILE A 665 44.13 -88.52 -55.45
C ILE A 665 44.30 -88.74 -56.95
N ASP A 666 43.37 -89.48 -57.54
CA ASP A 666 43.21 -89.65 -58.98
C ASP A 666 41.76 -89.31 -59.37
N GLY A 667 41.58 -88.80 -60.58
CA GLY A 667 40.28 -88.57 -61.20
C GLY A 667 40.08 -87.18 -61.82
N ALA A 668 39.12 -87.12 -62.74
CA ALA A 668 38.63 -85.89 -63.35
C ALA A 668 37.50 -85.25 -62.54
N ASN A 669 37.15 -84.00 -62.90
CA ASN A 669 36.02 -83.24 -62.35
C ASN A 669 36.14 -82.90 -60.86
N ARG A 670 37.32 -82.44 -60.43
CA ARG A 670 37.51 -81.82 -59.10
C ARG A 670 37.30 -80.31 -59.20
N ASN A 671 36.56 -79.74 -58.27
CA ASN A 671 36.28 -78.30 -58.23
C ASN A 671 36.45 -77.73 -56.82
N VAL A 672 36.28 -76.41 -56.67
CA VAL A 672 36.25 -75.74 -55.36
C VAL A 672 34.91 -75.05 -55.17
N SER A 673 34.53 -74.80 -53.92
CA SER A 673 33.39 -73.92 -53.59
C SER A 673 33.87 -72.66 -52.88
N VAL A 674 33.61 -71.50 -53.49
CA VAL A 674 33.92 -70.20 -52.89
C VAL A 674 32.70 -69.71 -52.11
N THR A 675 32.88 -69.42 -50.82
CA THR A 675 31.87 -68.80 -49.97
C THR A 675 32.30 -67.39 -49.59
N ALA A 676 31.56 -66.38 -50.03
CA ALA A 676 31.78 -64.98 -49.65
C ALA A 676 30.74 -64.55 -48.61
N THR A 677 31.20 -63.80 -47.59
CA THR A 677 30.39 -63.24 -46.50
C THR A 677 30.41 -61.72 -46.59
N GLY A 678 29.24 -61.08 -46.48
CA GLY A 678 29.11 -59.62 -46.46
C GLY A 678 27.83 -59.17 -45.76
N ALA A 679 27.49 -57.88 -45.92
CA ALA A 679 26.43 -57.19 -45.18
C ALA A 679 25.06 -57.91 -45.17
N GLY A 680 24.65 -58.55 -46.27
CA GLY A 680 23.39 -59.28 -46.35
C GLY A 680 23.46 -60.78 -46.10
N GLY A 681 24.59 -61.34 -45.67
CA GLY A 681 24.78 -62.77 -45.41
C GLY A 681 25.88 -63.41 -46.27
N THR A 682 25.74 -64.71 -46.51
CA THR A 682 26.72 -65.55 -47.22
C THR A 682 26.19 -66.07 -48.54
N THR A 683 27.03 -66.10 -49.57
CA THR A 683 26.76 -66.77 -50.84
C THR A 683 27.87 -67.76 -51.16
N THR A 684 27.50 -68.99 -51.51
CA THR A 684 28.43 -70.05 -51.91
C THR A 684 28.17 -70.45 -53.35
N THR A 685 29.23 -70.42 -54.17
CA THR A 685 29.20 -70.85 -55.58
C THR A 685 30.34 -71.82 -55.83
N ALA A 686 30.03 -72.95 -56.45
CA ALA A 686 31.01 -73.92 -56.89
C ALA A 686 31.57 -73.52 -58.27
N ASP A 687 32.87 -73.72 -58.46
CA ASP A 687 33.50 -73.71 -59.78
C ASP A 687 32.93 -74.85 -60.64
N THR A 688 32.61 -74.56 -61.90
CA THR A 688 32.19 -75.56 -62.89
C THR A 688 33.30 -75.94 -63.88
N SER A 689 34.43 -75.22 -63.86
CA SER A 689 35.64 -75.46 -64.66
C SER A 689 36.53 -76.58 -64.09
N ASN A 690 35.87 -77.67 -63.68
CA ASN A 690 36.37 -79.00 -63.37
C ASN A 690 37.83 -79.28 -63.74
N ALA A 691 38.70 -79.29 -62.74
CA ALA A 691 40.11 -79.69 -62.88
C ALA A 691 40.28 -81.22 -62.99
N THR A 692 41.40 -81.62 -63.59
CA THR A 692 41.88 -83.01 -63.61
C THR A 692 43.06 -83.15 -62.65
N VAL A 693 43.04 -84.20 -61.83
CA VAL A 693 44.13 -84.55 -60.90
C VAL A 693 44.70 -85.91 -61.30
N ASP A 694 46.00 -85.94 -61.59
CA ASP A 694 46.74 -87.16 -61.92
C ASP A 694 47.99 -87.23 -61.03
N THR A 695 47.97 -88.16 -60.08
CA THR A 695 49.09 -88.42 -59.16
C THR A 695 49.90 -89.66 -59.54
N VAL A 696 49.62 -90.29 -60.69
CA VAL A 696 50.28 -91.51 -61.16
C VAL A 696 51.42 -91.16 -62.10
N ALA A 697 52.64 -91.59 -61.78
CA ALA A 697 53.77 -91.42 -62.70
C ALA A 697 53.55 -92.29 -63.96
N PRO A 698 53.82 -91.76 -65.19
CA PRO A 698 53.62 -92.52 -66.41
C PRO A 698 54.51 -93.78 -66.44
N THR A 699 53.88 -94.95 -66.53
CA THR A 699 54.57 -96.24 -66.51
C THR A 699 55.35 -96.45 -67.81
N VAL A 700 56.64 -96.13 -67.80
CA VAL A 700 57.55 -96.42 -68.93
C VAL A 700 57.83 -97.92 -68.96
N THR A 701 57.03 -98.66 -69.72
CA THR A 701 57.31 -100.07 -70.05
C THR A 701 58.49 -100.13 -71.03
N VAL A 702 59.70 -100.35 -70.50
CA VAL A 702 60.87 -100.64 -71.33
C VAL A 702 60.69 -102.03 -71.94
N ILE A 703 60.30 -102.08 -73.22
CA ILE A 703 60.27 -103.32 -73.99
C ILE A 703 61.72 -103.73 -74.23
N ALA A 704 62.15 -104.83 -73.62
CA ALA A 704 63.45 -105.42 -73.92
C ALA A 704 63.49 -105.86 -75.39
N PRO A 705 64.60 -105.65 -76.13
CA PRO A 705 64.70 -106.09 -77.50
C PRO A 705 64.64 -107.63 -77.57
N GLY A 706 63.62 -108.16 -78.22
CA GLY A 706 63.52 -109.57 -78.54
C GLY A 706 64.61 -109.97 -79.54
N GLY A 707 65.20 -111.15 -79.33
CA GLY A 707 66.12 -111.80 -80.27
C GLY A 707 65.40 -112.63 -81.33
#